data_AF-A0A094FGX6-F1
#
_entry.id   AF-A0A094FGX6-F1
#
_cell.length_a   1.000
_cell.length_b   1.000
_cell.length_c   1.000
_cell.angle_alpha   90.00
_cell.angle_beta   90.00
_cell.angle_gamma   90.00
#
_symmetry.space_group_name_H-M   'P 1'
#
loop_
_entity.id
_entity.type
_entity.pdbx_description
1 polymer ?
#
loop_
_entity_poly.entity_id
_entity_poly.type
_entity_poly.pdbx_seq_one_letter_code
_entity_poly.pdbx_strand_id
1 'polypeptide(L)'
;MDPPSVQDEKKSSEGTVDETYSHDEGVTAGHAGSQELHRKLRGRQVQLFAIGGAIGTSLFVQMGAALPKGGPAGLFLGFVTYGSIVLAVNQCFAEMVCYMPIPSPFVRLAGHWVDEALSFAMGWNFFLTMALGIPYEIAALNVLLTYWTDKVPVAAVVVICIVLYALLNILSVRYYGVSEFYLSIFKVLLMIGLIAYTFITMVGGNPDRDPYGFRYWKNPGSFVEYLTPGDTGRFLGILACMVQGSFTMVGPEFISMAAGEAERPRRVMYKAYSSFVWRLMFFFLLGSLAIGIVVPYNDKTLSDTLSGDRKGSGTGAASPYVISMDKFGIPVLPHIVNAGIMTSVFSAGNNLVFSASRTLYGMSIEGKAFAIFSKCSKAGVPYYAVAFSMLFCALGFLQVSNGSATVLNWLVGCITASYLLNYFGTCITYLHFYKSIKLQGVDRDTLPYKGYFQPYAAWYAVCGTGIMTLILGYNLFITGHWDLASFFLDYVMVAFFILTFVFWKVFKRTKYVRPGTADLQLGNTKNEIDAYEAAYVPPNRGKIGSYALKKPLYGTLPPHHLRLISDVHGVLRGATHGTPEMRGSPPGLASWSSNSLAPKGLGKWANVHRPTPTFISTPTSTASNPTSTSQPPADSPPRPIRRRFATTGRVRSGCLTCKKRKKKCDDQRWPYEGESCQSCARLGLVCERAPLRTVTPHQPKQKRSNDQERQEEEGSPEQGGVRVGDITRKMEVRNRGSVGDRRKSCISNAGNTENTDNESNSDGASPPFRSPSLPYQMPASRDGGAADEEIADFVKTPSSGFMALFALDNASPERILLKYYVEHLAPLCSILQEGKNDFRNVLLPMAIDDSSLLYALFTYASIHVPSSGPVPSITPLMRLKFETQAAHGLSEAIRLNSVSESSIACALICSTAEVVSGDTRRWLVHLQGAGHLLNQLGGPQKLRQTSDGRFLMRNFAYHDIMAAFSTGGRPIFRGLYWLDDSCFTSPDCLMGIAHGILGHISDICYFMADIRDRGCVDADFSAGVINEGETLAQALRSQALTDCTTLSSTEHESLVCHAETYRFSALLHLYRFLSRFSADETSYDMQISECIQNIMDHLYQVPYDLSCEVGLVFPLFMVGVGCADDDDTRTYIRRRLDNIERWTKFQHVVRIRELLALLWDSGQTDWEGLLRTLDLQISLA
;
A
#
# COMPACT_ATOMS: atom_id res chain seq x y z
N MET A 1 -55.41 -14.05 -33.32
CA MET A 1 -54.68 -14.86 -34.31
C MET A 1 -53.60 -15.57 -33.56
N ASP A 2 -53.72 -16.88 -33.56
CA ASP A 2 -53.06 -17.79 -32.62
C ASP A 2 -51.71 -18.26 -33.19
N PRO A 3 -50.77 -18.73 -32.34
CA PRO A 3 -49.44 -19.10 -32.79
C PRO A 3 -49.35 -20.56 -33.28
N PRO A 4 -48.57 -20.85 -34.34
CA PRO A 4 -47.97 -22.17 -34.53
C PRO A 4 -46.75 -22.29 -33.58
N SER A 5 -46.66 -23.21 -32.62
CA SER A 5 -46.80 -24.69 -32.62
C SER A 5 -45.45 -25.40 -32.76
N VAL A 6 -45.04 -26.01 -31.65
CA VAL A 6 -43.80 -26.76 -31.38
C VAL A 6 -43.54 -27.91 -32.36
N GLN A 7 -42.27 -28.23 -32.61
CA GLN A 7 -41.80 -29.62 -32.70
C GLN A 7 -40.51 -29.80 -31.88
N ASP A 8 -40.48 -30.85 -31.06
CA ASP A 8 -39.33 -31.31 -30.29
C ASP A 8 -38.42 -32.24 -31.12
N GLU A 9 -37.18 -32.42 -30.68
CA GLU A 9 -36.56 -33.75 -30.70
C GLU A 9 -35.76 -33.99 -29.42
N LYS A 10 -35.88 -35.20 -28.83
CA LYS A 10 -35.54 -35.47 -27.44
C LYS A 10 -34.97 -36.88 -27.24
N LYS A 11 -33.79 -37.00 -26.63
CA LYS A 11 -33.18 -38.28 -26.22
C LYS A 11 -32.05 -38.08 -25.20
N SER A 12 -31.80 -38.96 -24.23
CA SER A 12 -32.65 -39.36 -23.07
C SER A 12 -31.94 -40.46 -22.25
N SER A 13 -31.49 -40.13 -21.03
CA SER A 13 -31.07 -41.04 -19.94
C SER A 13 -30.60 -40.13 -18.77
N GLU A 14 -31.23 -40.01 -17.59
CA GLU A 14 -31.78 -41.01 -16.64
C GLU A 14 -30.71 -42.02 -16.16
N GLY A 15 -30.44 -42.24 -14.86
CA GLY A 15 -30.87 -41.57 -13.60
C GLY A 15 -29.66 -41.26 -12.69
N THR A 16 -29.76 -40.85 -11.43
CA THR A 16 -30.83 -41.04 -10.42
C THR A 16 -30.89 -39.85 -9.44
N VAL A 17 -31.97 -39.75 -8.66
CA VAL A 17 -32.33 -38.66 -7.73
C VAL A 17 -31.74 -38.85 -6.33
N ASP A 18 -31.28 -37.78 -5.66
CA ASP A 18 -31.82 -37.44 -4.32
C ASP A 18 -31.65 -35.97 -3.84
N GLU A 19 -32.49 -35.64 -2.85
CA GLU A 19 -32.56 -34.47 -1.95
C GLU A 19 -32.17 -33.06 -2.44
N THR A 20 -33.20 -32.22 -2.65
CA THR A 20 -33.04 -30.77 -2.86
C THR A 20 -32.97 -30.02 -1.52
N TYR A 21 -31.76 -29.87 -0.96
CA TYR A 21 -31.53 -28.86 0.07
C TYR A 21 -31.42 -27.46 -0.55
N SER A 22 -32.00 -26.45 0.11
CA SER A 22 -32.15 -25.10 -0.42
C SER A 22 -30.81 -24.39 -0.64
N HIS A 23 -30.63 -23.82 -1.83
CA HIS A 23 -29.58 -22.83 -2.09
C HIS A 23 -29.69 -21.66 -1.09
N ASP A 24 -28.68 -21.48 -0.24
CA ASP A 24 -28.42 -20.20 0.42
C ASP A 24 -27.61 -19.33 -0.55
N GLU A 25 -28.15 -18.19 -0.96
CA GLU A 25 -27.55 -17.33 -2.00
C GLU A 25 -26.37 -16.52 -1.45
N GLY A 26 -25.23 -17.19 -1.30
CA GLY A 26 -23.93 -16.56 -1.08
C GLY A 26 -23.57 -15.63 -2.23
N VAL A 27 -24.00 -14.36 -2.14
CA VAL A 27 -23.91 -13.33 -3.20
C VAL A 27 -22.53 -13.32 -3.85
N THR A 28 -22.48 -13.77 -5.11
CA THR A 28 -21.25 -13.76 -5.90
C THR A 28 -20.70 -12.34 -6.00
N ALA A 29 -19.47 -12.11 -5.55
CA ALA A 29 -18.80 -10.81 -5.60
C ALA A 29 -18.34 -10.42 -7.02
N GLY A 30 -19.07 -10.85 -8.04
CA GLY A 30 -18.79 -10.59 -9.45
C GLY A 30 -19.36 -9.25 -9.91
N HIS A 31 -18.60 -8.58 -10.77
CA HIS A 31 -19.06 -7.54 -11.70
C HIS A 31 -19.72 -6.25 -11.17
N ALA A 32 -19.96 -6.08 -9.86
CA ALA A 32 -20.67 -4.96 -9.20
C ALA A 32 -20.56 -3.58 -9.90
N GLY A 33 -21.46 -3.34 -10.86
CA GLY A 33 -21.43 -2.22 -11.82
C GLY A 33 -20.15 -1.98 -12.63
N SER A 34 -19.10 -2.83 -12.55
CA SER A 34 -17.76 -2.55 -13.08
C SER A 34 -17.49 -3.05 -14.51
N GLN A 35 -18.34 -3.93 -15.06
CA GLN A 35 -18.24 -4.46 -16.44
C GLN A 35 -16.82 -4.97 -16.77
N GLU A 36 -16.46 -6.11 -16.17
CA GLU A 36 -15.15 -6.80 -16.30
C GLU A 36 -13.92 -6.03 -15.75
N LEU A 37 -14.01 -4.72 -15.55
CA LEU A 37 -12.91 -3.93 -14.96
C LEU A 37 -12.73 -4.26 -13.47
N HIS A 38 -11.48 -4.48 -13.06
CA HIS A 38 -11.13 -4.77 -11.68
C HIS A 38 -11.08 -3.50 -10.81
N ARG A 39 -11.86 -3.46 -9.72
CA ARG A 39 -11.87 -2.38 -8.71
C ARG A 39 -10.59 -2.36 -7.84
N LYS A 40 -9.42 -2.10 -8.45
CA LYS A 40 -8.09 -2.15 -7.81
C LYS A 40 -7.42 -0.78 -7.54
N LEU A 41 -7.94 0.34 -8.09
CA LEU A 41 -7.32 1.66 -7.91
C LEU A 41 -7.55 2.22 -6.50
N ARG A 42 -6.45 2.37 -5.73
CA ARG A 42 -6.49 2.98 -4.40
C ARG A 42 -6.68 4.48 -4.51
N GLY A 43 -7.37 5.10 -3.54
CA GLY A 43 -7.72 6.53 -3.63
C GLY A 43 -6.57 7.55 -3.80
N ARG A 44 -5.32 7.20 -3.46
CA ARG A 44 -4.14 8.02 -3.81
C ARG A 44 -3.81 7.98 -5.30
N GLN A 45 -3.94 6.83 -5.95
CA GLN A 45 -3.72 6.66 -7.38
C GLN A 45 -4.80 7.39 -8.18
N VAL A 46 -6.08 7.25 -7.78
CA VAL A 46 -7.19 8.00 -8.42
C VAL A 46 -6.99 9.52 -8.29
N GLN A 47 -6.56 10.02 -7.13
CA GLN A 47 -6.25 11.44 -6.98
C GLN A 47 -5.07 11.89 -7.84
N LEU A 48 -3.99 11.11 -7.92
CA LEU A 48 -2.83 11.46 -8.75
C LEU A 48 -3.13 11.37 -10.26
N PHE A 49 -3.82 10.32 -10.72
CA PHE A 49 -4.30 10.21 -12.11
C PHE A 49 -5.17 11.41 -12.50
N ALA A 50 -6.12 11.77 -11.64
CA ALA A 50 -6.98 12.93 -11.85
C ALA A 50 -6.22 14.27 -11.85
N ILE A 51 -5.06 14.36 -11.19
CA ILE A 51 -4.19 15.54 -11.25
C ILE A 51 -3.32 15.52 -12.51
N GLY A 52 -2.72 14.37 -12.85
CA GLY A 52 -1.85 14.19 -14.02
C GLY A 52 -2.56 14.36 -15.36
N GLY A 53 -3.84 13.98 -15.45
CA GLY A 53 -4.70 14.24 -16.62
C GLY A 53 -5.20 15.69 -16.71
N ALA A 54 -5.13 16.47 -15.63
CA ALA A 54 -5.50 17.88 -15.64
C ALA A 54 -4.29 18.84 -15.78
N ILE A 55 -3.10 18.41 -15.38
CA ILE A 55 -1.85 19.16 -15.61
C ILE A 55 -1.23 18.69 -16.92
N GLY A 56 -1.35 19.52 -17.96
CA GLY A 56 -0.78 19.29 -19.28
C GLY A 56 -0.37 20.59 -19.96
N THR A 57 -0.11 20.51 -21.26
CA THR A 57 0.37 21.60 -22.12
C THR A 57 -0.44 22.88 -22.03
N SER A 58 -1.75 22.75 -21.87
CA SER A 58 -2.69 23.86 -21.75
C SER A 58 -2.34 24.84 -20.61
N LEU A 59 -1.69 24.35 -19.54
CA LEU A 59 -1.25 25.12 -18.38
C LEU A 59 0.06 25.88 -18.65
N PHE A 60 1.01 25.25 -19.34
CA PHE A 60 2.37 25.76 -19.50
C PHE A 60 2.56 26.62 -20.75
N VAL A 61 1.79 26.35 -21.82
CA VAL A 61 1.92 27.00 -23.14
C VAL A 61 0.68 27.84 -23.46
N GLN A 62 -0.52 27.25 -23.48
CA GLN A 62 -1.73 27.96 -23.95
C GLN A 62 -2.19 29.11 -23.05
N MET A 63 -1.83 29.10 -21.76
CA MET A 63 -2.04 30.27 -20.89
C MET A 63 -1.17 31.47 -21.30
N GLY A 64 -0.02 31.23 -21.95
CA GLY A 64 0.75 32.25 -22.65
C GLY A 64 0.05 32.78 -23.89
N ALA A 65 -0.61 31.91 -24.67
CA ALA A 65 -1.32 32.28 -25.90
C ALA A 65 -2.50 33.27 -25.71
N ALA A 66 -3.07 33.33 -24.50
CA ALA A 66 -4.11 34.30 -24.14
C ALA A 66 -3.57 35.57 -23.46
N LEU A 67 -2.34 35.58 -22.93
CA LEU A 67 -1.79 36.74 -22.23
C LEU A 67 -1.73 38.00 -23.13
N PRO A 68 -1.26 37.95 -24.40
CA PRO A 68 -1.32 39.10 -25.30
C PRO A 68 -2.74 39.53 -25.71
N LYS A 69 -3.77 38.69 -25.51
CA LYS A 69 -5.15 38.99 -25.91
C LYS A 69 -5.92 39.74 -24.82
N GLY A 70 -5.77 39.34 -23.55
CA GLY A 70 -6.50 39.96 -22.43
C GLY A 70 -5.66 40.81 -21.48
N GLY A 71 -4.33 40.74 -21.54
CA GLY A 71 -3.45 41.27 -20.51
C GLY A 71 -3.50 40.44 -19.23
N PRO A 72 -2.65 40.74 -18.22
CA PRO A 72 -2.50 39.90 -17.03
C PRO A 72 -3.74 39.88 -16.14
N ALA A 73 -4.46 40.99 -16.00
CA ALA A 73 -5.71 41.03 -15.25
C ALA A 73 -6.86 40.39 -16.02
N GLY A 74 -6.90 40.53 -17.36
CA GLY A 74 -7.88 39.84 -18.20
C GLY A 74 -7.70 38.32 -18.22
N LEU A 75 -6.45 37.85 -18.23
CA LEU A 75 -6.10 36.43 -18.09
C LEU A 75 -6.56 35.87 -16.74
N PHE A 76 -6.23 36.57 -15.64
CA PHE A 76 -6.66 36.15 -14.30
C PHE A 76 -8.19 36.15 -14.18
N LEU A 77 -8.87 37.21 -14.60
CA LEU A 77 -10.33 37.34 -14.51
C LEU A 77 -11.06 36.31 -15.37
N GLY A 78 -10.62 36.07 -16.61
CA GLY A 78 -11.20 35.04 -17.48
C GLY A 78 -11.12 33.63 -16.86
N PHE A 79 -9.98 33.29 -16.26
CA PHE A 79 -9.79 32.01 -15.56
C PHE A 79 -10.60 31.92 -14.25
N VAL A 80 -10.78 33.02 -13.52
CA VAL A 80 -11.68 33.07 -12.35
C VAL A 80 -13.14 32.87 -12.77
N THR A 81 -13.60 33.58 -13.80
CA THR A 81 -15.00 33.58 -14.26
C THR A 81 -15.41 32.27 -14.95
N TYR A 82 -14.52 31.66 -15.74
CA TYR A 82 -14.77 30.30 -16.23
C TYR A 82 -14.60 29.26 -15.11
N GLY A 83 -13.66 29.48 -14.19
CA GLY A 83 -13.44 28.64 -13.01
C GLY A 83 -14.70 28.43 -12.16
N SER A 84 -15.51 29.46 -11.94
CA SER A 84 -16.80 29.29 -11.24
C SER A 84 -17.80 28.42 -12.00
N ILE A 85 -17.82 28.46 -13.34
CA ILE A 85 -18.66 27.58 -14.16
C ILE A 85 -18.20 26.13 -14.01
N VAL A 86 -16.90 25.85 -14.12
CA VAL A 86 -16.36 24.48 -13.95
C VAL A 86 -16.56 23.96 -12.53
N LEU A 87 -16.48 24.81 -11.51
CA LEU A 87 -16.79 24.42 -10.13
C LEU A 87 -18.26 24.02 -9.93
N ALA A 88 -19.18 24.55 -10.72
CA ALA A 88 -20.59 24.15 -10.74
C ALA A 88 -20.80 22.86 -11.56
N VAL A 89 -20.13 22.73 -12.72
CA VAL A 89 -20.08 21.47 -13.51
C VAL A 89 -19.55 20.31 -12.65
N ASN A 90 -18.43 20.52 -11.94
CA ASN A 90 -17.80 19.53 -11.05
C ASN A 90 -18.76 19.02 -9.96
N GLN A 91 -19.69 19.86 -9.46
CA GLN A 91 -20.68 19.42 -8.48
C GLN A 91 -21.80 18.56 -9.10
N CYS A 92 -22.12 18.80 -10.38
CA CYS A 92 -23.06 17.97 -11.14
C CYS A 92 -22.45 16.57 -11.39
N PHE A 93 -21.18 16.51 -11.80
CA PHE A 93 -20.41 15.26 -11.87
C PHE A 93 -20.37 14.56 -10.49
N ALA A 94 -19.99 15.28 -9.44
CA ALA A 94 -19.76 14.70 -8.12
C ALA A 94 -21.00 14.02 -7.53
N GLU A 95 -22.20 14.61 -7.65
CA GLU A 95 -23.44 13.96 -7.18
C GLU A 95 -23.77 12.71 -7.97
N MET A 96 -23.84 12.78 -9.31
CA MET A 96 -24.23 11.63 -10.13
C MET A 96 -23.25 10.45 -9.99
N VAL A 97 -21.95 10.75 -9.99
CA VAL A 97 -20.90 9.73 -10.03
C VAL A 97 -20.60 9.16 -8.64
N CYS A 98 -20.77 9.93 -7.56
CA CYS A 98 -20.73 9.36 -6.20
C CYS A 98 -22.02 8.61 -5.85
N TYR A 99 -23.15 8.90 -6.52
CA TYR A 99 -24.36 8.07 -6.44
C TYR A 99 -24.18 6.75 -7.19
N MET A 100 -23.84 6.81 -8.49
CA MET A 100 -23.67 5.66 -9.39
C MET A 100 -22.25 5.57 -10.02
N PRO A 101 -21.29 4.95 -9.32
CA PRO A 101 -19.90 4.78 -9.78
C PRO A 101 -19.72 3.55 -10.69
N ILE A 102 -20.26 3.65 -11.90
CA ILE A 102 -20.03 2.74 -13.04
C ILE A 102 -18.88 3.28 -13.93
N PRO A 103 -18.26 2.47 -14.82
CA PRO A 103 -17.31 2.97 -15.83
C PRO A 103 -17.91 4.08 -16.71
N SER A 104 -17.10 5.07 -17.12
CA SER A 104 -17.49 6.23 -17.94
C SER A 104 -18.88 6.83 -17.64
N PRO A 105 -19.20 7.13 -16.36
CA PRO A 105 -20.59 7.26 -15.90
C PRO A 105 -21.31 8.47 -16.50
N PHE A 106 -20.63 9.58 -16.75
CA PHE A 106 -21.26 10.78 -17.32
C PHE A 106 -21.85 10.56 -18.73
N VAL A 107 -21.28 9.65 -19.53
CA VAL A 107 -21.83 9.26 -20.84
C VAL A 107 -22.98 8.27 -20.66
N ARG A 108 -22.80 7.25 -19.81
CA ARG A 108 -23.76 6.14 -19.64
C ARG A 108 -25.06 6.59 -18.96
N LEU A 109 -24.94 7.37 -17.88
CA LEU A 109 -26.09 7.86 -17.10
C LEU A 109 -27.00 8.80 -17.92
N ALA A 110 -26.45 9.52 -18.91
CA ALA A 110 -27.26 10.28 -19.87
C ALA A 110 -28.23 9.38 -20.65
N GLY A 111 -27.83 8.14 -20.94
CA GLY A 111 -28.64 7.14 -21.65
C GLY A 111 -29.78 6.59 -20.79
N HIS A 112 -29.48 6.25 -19.52
CA HIS A 112 -30.47 5.70 -18.59
C HIS A 112 -31.45 6.75 -18.02
N TRP A 113 -31.03 8.02 -17.90
CA TRP A 113 -31.82 9.06 -17.22
C TRP A 113 -32.37 10.18 -18.13
N VAL A 114 -31.93 10.28 -19.39
CA VAL A 114 -32.38 11.30 -20.35
C VAL A 114 -32.79 10.68 -21.67
N ASP A 115 -31.83 10.20 -22.46
CA ASP A 115 -32.05 9.60 -23.78
C ASP A 115 -30.78 8.88 -24.25
N GLU A 116 -30.93 7.67 -24.79
CA GLU A 116 -29.84 6.90 -25.38
C GLU A 116 -29.13 7.66 -26.53
N ALA A 117 -29.87 8.50 -27.28
CA ALA A 117 -29.28 9.36 -28.31
C ALA A 117 -28.38 10.47 -27.75
N LEU A 118 -28.68 11.00 -26.54
CA LEU A 118 -27.80 11.94 -25.84
C LEU A 118 -26.51 11.25 -25.41
N SER A 119 -26.63 10.01 -24.91
CA SER A 119 -25.48 9.16 -24.56
C SER A 119 -24.59 8.86 -25.76
N PHE A 120 -25.18 8.53 -26.92
CA PHE A 120 -24.44 8.30 -28.16
C PHE A 120 -23.67 9.56 -28.62
N ALA A 121 -24.34 10.72 -28.67
CA ALA A 121 -23.71 11.98 -29.05
C ALA A 121 -22.58 12.39 -28.10
N MET A 122 -22.81 12.33 -26.78
CA MET A 122 -21.77 12.61 -25.77
C MET A 122 -20.60 11.63 -25.86
N GLY A 123 -20.86 10.34 -26.07
CA GLY A 123 -19.82 9.31 -26.17
C GLY A 123 -18.88 9.53 -27.37
N TRP A 124 -19.44 9.73 -28.56
CA TRP A 124 -18.64 9.98 -29.76
C TRP A 124 -17.95 11.34 -29.75
N ASN A 125 -18.61 12.38 -29.23
CA ASN A 125 -18.00 13.70 -29.01
C ASN A 125 -16.82 13.61 -28.02
N PHE A 126 -16.96 12.89 -26.91
CA PHE A 126 -15.88 12.67 -25.95
C PHE A 126 -14.72 11.83 -26.52
N PHE A 127 -15.02 10.77 -27.28
CA PHE A 127 -14.00 10.01 -28.01
C PHE A 127 -13.20 10.91 -28.95
N LEU A 128 -13.87 11.73 -29.77
CA LEU A 128 -13.20 12.68 -30.66
C LEU A 128 -12.44 13.78 -29.91
N THR A 129 -12.92 14.23 -28.73
CA THR A 129 -12.18 15.15 -27.85
C THR A 129 -10.80 14.57 -27.51
N MET A 130 -10.78 13.32 -27.06
CA MET A 130 -9.54 12.63 -26.69
C MET A 130 -8.66 12.34 -27.92
N ALA A 131 -9.27 11.90 -29.02
CA ALA A 131 -8.55 11.54 -30.25
C ALA A 131 -7.91 12.75 -30.96
N LEU A 132 -8.60 13.90 -31.01
CA LEU A 132 -8.06 15.16 -31.54
C LEU A 132 -7.04 15.81 -30.59
N GLY A 133 -7.10 15.50 -29.28
CA GLY A 133 -6.08 15.92 -28.32
C GLY A 133 -4.70 15.30 -28.57
N ILE A 134 -4.61 14.08 -29.11
CA ILE A 134 -3.33 13.40 -29.37
C ILE A 134 -2.45 14.19 -30.38
N PRO A 135 -2.91 14.56 -31.59
CA PRO A 135 -2.11 15.38 -32.52
C PRO A 135 -1.86 16.80 -31.98
N TYR A 136 -2.70 17.34 -31.09
CA TYR A 136 -2.45 18.61 -30.41
C TYR A 136 -1.24 18.50 -29.45
N GLU A 137 -1.14 17.44 -28.65
CA GLU A 137 0.03 17.23 -27.77
C GLU A 137 1.31 16.96 -28.58
N ILE A 138 1.21 16.24 -29.72
CA ILE A 138 2.33 16.09 -30.66
C ILE A 138 2.74 17.44 -31.27
N ALA A 139 1.79 18.34 -31.55
CA ALA A 139 2.10 19.68 -32.05
C ALA A 139 2.82 20.54 -31.00
N ALA A 140 2.43 20.42 -29.73
CA ALA A 140 3.13 21.09 -28.64
C ALA A 140 4.55 20.55 -28.41
N LEU A 141 4.77 19.23 -28.53
CA LEU A 141 6.13 18.66 -28.49
C LEU A 141 7.03 19.24 -29.59
N ASN A 142 6.51 19.42 -30.81
CA ASN A 142 7.27 20.05 -31.89
C ASN A 142 7.67 21.49 -31.56
N VAL A 143 6.73 22.32 -31.07
CA VAL A 143 7.05 23.71 -30.70
C VAL A 143 8.07 23.77 -29.56
N LEU A 144 8.00 22.88 -28.57
CA LEU A 144 8.96 22.86 -27.45
C LEU A 144 10.36 22.37 -27.89
N LEU A 145 10.48 21.56 -28.94
CA LEU A 145 11.75 21.05 -29.47
C LEU A 145 12.60 22.13 -30.18
N THR A 146 11.98 23.09 -30.87
CA THR A 146 12.69 24.19 -31.55
C THR A 146 13.36 25.18 -30.57
N TYR A 147 13.20 24.96 -29.26
CA TYR A 147 14.00 25.62 -28.24
C TYR A 147 15.49 25.23 -28.34
N TRP A 148 15.78 23.94 -28.60
CA TRP A 148 17.16 23.46 -28.77
C TRP A 148 17.56 23.29 -30.24
N THR A 149 16.67 22.83 -31.12
CA THR A 149 17.05 22.50 -32.51
C THR A 149 15.89 22.48 -33.50
N ASP A 150 16.08 23.16 -34.62
CA ASP A 150 15.18 23.15 -35.79
C ASP A 150 15.61 22.10 -36.83
N LYS A 151 16.71 21.36 -36.58
CA LYS A 151 17.30 20.41 -37.54
C LYS A 151 16.53 19.09 -37.65
N VAL A 152 15.59 18.84 -36.75
CA VAL A 152 14.76 17.62 -36.74
C VAL A 152 13.48 17.92 -37.53
N PRO A 153 13.21 17.21 -38.64
CA PRO A 153 12.00 17.46 -39.41
C PRO A 153 10.75 17.04 -38.62
N VAL A 154 9.72 17.89 -38.64
CA VAL A 154 8.43 17.70 -37.95
C VAL A 154 7.85 16.29 -38.14
N ALA A 155 7.93 15.74 -39.37
CA ALA A 155 7.47 14.40 -39.69
C ALA A 155 8.17 13.29 -38.87
N ALA A 156 9.47 13.43 -38.58
CA ALA A 156 10.20 12.45 -37.77
C ALA A 156 9.74 12.46 -36.30
N VAL A 157 9.45 13.63 -35.73
CA VAL A 157 8.91 13.74 -34.37
C VAL A 157 7.52 13.12 -34.27
N VAL A 158 6.65 13.35 -35.27
CA VAL A 158 5.33 12.71 -35.35
C VAL A 158 5.46 11.18 -35.38
N VAL A 159 6.36 10.63 -36.20
CA VAL A 159 6.63 9.17 -36.25
C VAL A 159 7.19 8.65 -34.92
N ILE A 160 8.13 9.36 -34.28
CA ILE A 160 8.69 8.97 -32.98
C ILE A 160 7.58 8.94 -31.91
N CYS A 161 6.70 9.95 -31.87
CA CYS A 161 5.56 9.97 -30.94
C CYS A 161 4.59 8.82 -31.20
N ILE A 162 4.30 8.49 -32.47
CA ILE A 162 3.48 7.32 -32.83
C ILE A 162 4.08 6.03 -32.29
N VAL A 163 5.38 5.80 -32.51
CA VAL A 163 6.08 4.59 -32.05
C VAL A 163 6.08 4.52 -30.52
N LEU A 164 6.39 5.62 -29.83
CA LEU A 164 6.45 5.64 -28.37
C LEU A 164 5.06 5.45 -27.72
N TYR A 165 4.01 6.11 -28.22
CA TYR A 165 2.64 5.89 -27.72
C TYR A 165 2.13 4.48 -28.02
N ALA A 166 2.47 3.90 -29.19
CA ALA A 166 2.16 2.50 -29.49
C ALA A 166 2.84 1.55 -28.50
N LEU A 167 4.15 1.71 -28.26
CA LEU A 167 4.90 0.89 -27.30
C LEU A 167 4.29 0.99 -25.89
N LEU A 168 4.01 2.21 -25.39
CA LEU A 168 3.45 2.42 -24.04
C LEU A 168 2.01 1.91 -23.86
N ASN A 169 1.22 1.80 -24.93
CA ASN A 169 -0.16 1.28 -24.86
C ASN A 169 -0.27 -0.22 -25.19
N ILE A 170 0.74 -0.82 -25.82
CA ILE A 170 0.80 -2.25 -26.13
C ILE A 170 1.57 -3.03 -25.05
N LEU A 171 2.66 -2.49 -24.50
CA LEU A 171 3.52 -3.14 -23.51
C LEU A 171 2.92 -3.08 -22.08
N SER A 172 1.92 -3.93 -21.84
CA SER A 172 1.34 -4.28 -20.52
C SER A 172 0.90 -3.10 -19.62
N VAL A 173 -0.42 -2.99 -19.45
CA VAL A 173 -1.10 -1.95 -18.63
C VAL A 173 -0.53 -1.81 -17.21
N ARG A 174 0.04 -2.89 -16.65
CA ARG A 174 0.69 -2.89 -15.32
C ARG A 174 1.84 -1.88 -15.22
N TYR A 175 2.59 -1.62 -16.30
CA TYR A 175 3.64 -0.60 -16.30
C TYR A 175 3.09 0.81 -16.53
N TYR A 176 2.14 0.98 -17.46
CA TYR A 176 1.48 2.28 -17.73
C TYR A 176 0.99 2.95 -16.44
N GLY A 177 0.25 2.21 -15.60
CA GLY A 177 -0.32 2.74 -14.34
C GLY A 177 0.72 3.09 -13.26
N VAL A 178 1.95 2.58 -13.38
CA VAL A 178 3.08 2.91 -12.49
C VAL A 178 3.84 4.12 -13.06
N SER A 179 4.15 4.13 -14.37
CA SER A 179 4.83 5.24 -15.03
C SER A 179 4.03 6.54 -14.92
N GLU A 180 2.73 6.52 -15.23
CA GLU A 180 1.87 7.71 -15.16
C GLU A 180 1.70 8.23 -13.71
N PHE A 181 1.80 7.36 -12.71
CA PHE A 181 1.82 7.76 -11.29
C PHE A 181 3.07 8.60 -10.96
N TYR A 182 4.25 8.19 -11.40
CA TYR A 182 5.48 8.96 -11.19
C TYR A 182 5.52 10.25 -12.04
N LEU A 183 5.08 10.18 -13.31
CA LEU A 183 4.98 11.34 -14.19
C LEU A 183 3.98 12.38 -13.64
N SER A 184 2.88 11.94 -13.03
CA SER A 184 1.92 12.83 -12.34
C SER A 184 2.52 13.53 -11.12
N ILE A 185 3.39 12.87 -10.35
CA ILE A 185 4.12 13.50 -9.24
C ILE A 185 5.10 14.55 -9.78
N PHE A 186 5.85 14.22 -10.85
CA PHE A 186 6.77 15.15 -11.50
C PHE A 186 6.05 16.39 -12.05
N LYS A 187 4.90 16.23 -12.73
CA LYS A 187 4.02 17.32 -13.19
C LYS A 187 3.64 18.29 -12.06
N VAL A 188 3.30 17.77 -10.89
CA VAL A 188 2.95 18.58 -9.70
C VAL A 188 4.16 19.32 -9.14
N LEU A 189 5.31 18.66 -9.04
CA LEU A 189 6.55 19.29 -8.57
C LEU A 189 7.03 20.40 -9.51
N LEU A 190 6.94 20.18 -10.82
CA LEU A 190 7.23 21.18 -11.85
C LEU A 190 6.38 22.44 -11.65
N MET A 191 5.06 22.30 -11.53
CA MET A 191 4.18 23.47 -11.38
C MET A 191 4.37 24.19 -10.02
N ILE A 192 4.62 23.45 -8.93
CA ILE A 192 5.00 24.06 -7.64
C ILE A 192 6.32 24.84 -7.79
N GLY A 193 7.29 24.28 -8.52
CA GLY A 193 8.55 24.94 -8.85
C GLY A 193 8.38 26.23 -9.65
N LEU A 194 7.46 26.26 -10.63
CA LEU A 194 7.18 27.45 -11.45
C LEU A 194 6.47 28.56 -10.66
N ILE A 195 5.54 28.20 -9.77
CA ILE A 195 4.90 29.14 -8.84
C ILE A 195 5.94 29.71 -7.87
N ALA A 196 6.81 28.86 -7.30
CA ALA A 196 7.88 29.29 -6.39
C ALA A 196 8.92 30.17 -7.09
N TYR A 197 9.36 29.79 -8.29
CA TYR A 197 10.24 30.59 -9.16
C TYR A 197 9.66 31.98 -9.42
N THR A 198 8.37 32.07 -9.74
CA THR A 198 7.68 33.35 -9.96
C THR A 198 7.69 34.21 -8.70
N PHE A 199 7.41 33.62 -7.53
CA PHE A 199 7.48 34.35 -6.26
C PHE A 199 8.90 34.84 -5.93
N ILE A 200 9.92 33.99 -6.11
CA ILE A 200 11.32 34.32 -5.83
C ILE A 200 11.82 35.45 -6.74
N THR A 201 11.57 35.35 -8.05
CA THR A 201 11.96 36.39 -9.02
C THR A 201 11.21 37.70 -8.77
N MET A 202 9.90 37.64 -8.52
CA MET A 202 9.05 38.80 -8.20
C MET A 202 9.56 39.64 -7.01
N VAL A 203 10.16 39.01 -5.99
CA VAL A 203 10.70 39.69 -4.80
C VAL A 203 12.19 40.09 -4.92
N GLY A 204 12.79 40.00 -6.10
CA GLY A 204 14.19 40.39 -6.34
C GLY A 204 15.22 39.28 -6.15
N GLY A 205 14.78 38.01 -6.11
CA GLY A 205 15.63 36.82 -6.17
C GLY A 205 16.05 36.42 -7.59
N ASN A 206 15.98 37.34 -8.54
CA ASN A 206 16.50 37.25 -9.90
C ASN A 206 17.99 37.68 -9.96
N PRO A 207 18.76 37.31 -11.00
CA PRO A 207 20.15 37.72 -11.17
C PRO A 207 20.34 39.25 -11.17
N ASP A 208 19.39 40.00 -11.74
CA ASP A 208 19.37 41.46 -11.75
C ASP A 208 19.13 42.11 -10.37
N ARG A 209 18.70 41.32 -9.37
CA ARG A 209 18.29 41.76 -8.03
C ARG A 209 17.18 42.83 -8.01
N ASP A 210 16.33 42.81 -9.03
CA ASP A 210 15.26 43.77 -9.26
C ASP A 210 13.89 43.22 -8.79
N PRO A 211 13.33 43.73 -7.66
CA PRO A 211 12.02 43.31 -7.16
C PRO A 211 10.89 43.94 -7.98
N TYR A 212 10.65 43.39 -9.17
CA TYR A 212 9.66 43.94 -10.10
C TYR A 212 8.21 43.81 -9.61
N GLY A 213 7.88 42.87 -8.73
CA GLY A 213 6.53 42.79 -8.15
C GLY A 213 5.43 42.67 -9.21
N PHE A 214 4.39 43.50 -9.10
CA PHE A 214 3.31 43.62 -10.10
C PHE A 214 3.62 44.67 -11.20
N ARG A 215 4.88 44.88 -11.58
CA ARG A 215 5.26 45.93 -12.57
C ARG A 215 4.50 45.78 -13.90
N TYR A 216 4.42 44.58 -14.45
CA TYR A 216 3.78 44.36 -15.75
C TYR A 216 2.27 44.59 -15.76
N TRP A 217 1.59 44.49 -14.60
CA TRP A 217 0.18 44.88 -14.44
C TRP A 217 -0.03 46.40 -14.48
N LYS A 218 1.03 47.19 -14.27
CA LYS A 218 1.00 48.66 -14.38
C LYS A 218 1.50 49.14 -15.74
N ASN A 219 2.70 48.70 -16.11
CA ASN A 219 3.38 49.04 -17.37
C ASN A 219 3.90 47.71 -17.99
N PRO A 220 3.38 47.24 -19.13
CA PRO A 220 2.53 47.95 -20.10
C PRO A 220 1.04 48.11 -19.72
N GLY A 221 0.51 47.34 -18.76
CA GLY A 221 -0.88 47.53 -18.31
C GLY A 221 -1.58 46.25 -17.82
N SER A 222 -2.74 46.43 -17.19
CA SER A 222 -3.54 45.31 -16.65
C SER A 222 -4.41 44.60 -17.69
N PHE A 223 -4.90 45.33 -18.70
CA PHE A 223 -5.81 44.85 -19.74
C PHE A 223 -5.29 45.23 -21.12
N VAL A 224 -5.69 44.47 -22.14
CA VAL A 224 -5.39 44.72 -23.56
C VAL A 224 -6.68 45.00 -24.32
N GLU A 225 -6.61 45.88 -25.31
CA GLU A 225 -7.70 46.17 -26.25
C GLU A 225 -7.62 45.21 -27.44
N TYR A 226 -8.53 44.25 -27.50
CA TYR A 226 -8.53 43.15 -28.47
C TYR A 226 -9.65 43.32 -29.51
N LEU A 227 -9.30 43.18 -30.80
CA LEU A 227 -10.16 43.30 -32.00
C LEU A 227 -10.82 44.67 -32.24
N THR A 228 -11.07 45.46 -31.19
CA THR A 228 -11.60 46.83 -31.23
C THR A 228 -10.91 47.71 -30.19
N PRO A 229 -10.79 49.03 -30.39
CA PRO A 229 -10.27 49.95 -29.37
C PRO A 229 -11.27 50.19 -28.21
N GLY A 230 -10.77 50.70 -27.09
CA GLY A 230 -11.56 51.10 -25.92
C GLY A 230 -12.08 49.94 -25.05
N ASP A 231 -13.02 50.24 -24.15
CA ASP A 231 -13.47 49.28 -23.14
C ASP A 231 -14.16 48.03 -23.72
N THR A 232 -14.79 48.14 -24.89
CA THR A 232 -15.27 46.98 -25.65
C THR A 232 -14.11 46.02 -25.97
N GLY A 233 -12.98 46.54 -26.45
CA GLY A 233 -11.78 45.75 -26.71
C GLY A 233 -11.23 45.05 -25.47
N ARG A 234 -11.30 45.71 -24.31
CA ARG A 234 -10.87 45.15 -23.02
C ARG A 234 -11.79 44.02 -22.57
N PHE A 235 -13.11 44.16 -22.78
CA PHE A 235 -14.07 43.09 -22.55
C PHE A 235 -13.84 41.88 -23.49
N LEU A 236 -13.59 42.12 -24.78
CA LEU A 236 -13.26 41.05 -25.74
C LEU A 236 -11.93 40.36 -25.37
N GLY A 237 -10.94 41.09 -24.87
CA GLY A 237 -9.70 40.52 -24.33
C GLY A 237 -9.94 39.59 -23.14
N ILE A 238 -10.81 39.97 -22.20
CA ILE A 238 -11.26 39.10 -21.10
C ILE A 238 -12.01 37.87 -21.66
N LEU A 239 -12.82 38.04 -22.70
CA LEU A 239 -13.58 36.96 -23.34
C LEU A 239 -12.66 35.92 -24.02
N ALA A 240 -11.62 36.37 -24.71
CA ALA A 240 -10.57 35.49 -25.24
C ALA A 240 -9.89 34.66 -24.13
N CYS A 241 -9.60 35.29 -22.98
CA CYS A 241 -9.05 34.59 -21.82
C CYS A 241 -10.05 33.62 -21.17
N MET A 242 -11.35 33.91 -21.21
CA MET A 242 -12.41 33.02 -20.73
C MET A 242 -12.57 31.79 -21.64
N VAL A 243 -12.49 31.97 -22.96
CA VAL A 243 -12.44 30.87 -23.96
C VAL A 243 -11.19 30.02 -23.77
N GLN A 244 -10.02 30.63 -23.59
CA GLN A 244 -8.79 29.86 -23.27
C GLN A 244 -8.90 29.13 -21.93
N GLY A 245 -9.58 29.73 -20.94
CA GLY A 245 -9.97 29.06 -19.70
C GLY A 245 -10.82 27.81 -19.95
N SER A 246 -11.72 27.83 -20.95
CA SER A 246 -12.55 26.68 -21.30
C SER A 246 -11.83 25.51 -21.95
N PHE A 247 -10.74 25.75 -22.67
CA PHE A 247 -9.82 24.70 -23.09
C PHE A 247 -8.98 24.16 -21.93
N THR A 248 -8.45 25.06 -21.09
CA THR A 248 -7.41 24.72 -20.12
C THR A 248 -7.97 24.09 -18.83
N MET A 249 -9.15 24.51 -18.35
CA MET A 249 -9.66 24.14 -17.02
C MET A 249 -10.56 22.90 -17.04
N VAL A 250 -9.97 21.74 -17.29
CA VAL A 250 -10.65 20.43 -17.37
C VAL A 250 -10.39 19.52 -16.16
N GLY A 251 -11.03 18.35 -16.09
CA GLY A 251 -10.71 17.32 -15.10
C GLY A 251 -11.83 16.55 -14.40
N PRO A 252 -13.11 17.00 -14.29
CA PRO A 252 -14.17 16.22 -13.65
C PRO A 252 -14.48 14.89 -14.37
N GLU A 253 -14.34 14.87 -15.68
CA GLU A 253 -14.45 13.72 -16.59
C GLU A 253 -13.28 12.73 -16.44
N PHE A 254 -12.04 13.19 -16.29
CA PHE A 254 -10.90 12.32 -15.94
C PHE A 254 -11.06 11.68 -14.55
N ILE A 255 -11.63 12.39 -13.57
CA ILE A 255 -12.06 11.76 -12.31
C ILE A 255 -13.14 10.71 -12.60
N SER A 256 -14.16 11.07 -13.37
CA SER A 256 -15.33 10.25 -13.72
C SER A 256 -14.96 8.89 -14.32
N MET A 257 -14.00 8.84 -15.25
CA MET A 257 -13.55 7.58 -15.87
C MET A 257 -13.03 6.55 -14.85
N ALA A 258 -12.33 6.99 -13.80
CA ALA A 258 -11.77 6.12 -12.76
C ALA A 258 -12.83 5.53 -11.79
N ALA A 259 -14.11 5.88 -11.91
CA ALA A 259 -15.19 5.40 -11.04
C ALA A 259 -15.37 3.87 -11.07
N GLY A 260 -15.21 3.26 -12.25
CA GLY A 260 -15.37 1.82 -12.46
C GLY A 260 -14.23 0.98 -11.84
N GLU A 261 -13.01 1.54 -11.77
CA GLU A 261 -11.81 0.85 -11.30
C GLU A 261 -11.45 1.17 -9.83
N ALA A 262 -12.15 2.09 -9.18
CA ALA A 262 -11.86 2.50 -7.81
C ALA A 262 -12.19 1.42 -6.76
N GLU A 263 -11.21 1.13 -5.88
CA GLU A 263 -11.24 0.20 -4.74
C GLU A 263 -12.44 0.41 -3.80
N ARG A 264 -12.88 1.65 -3.65
CA ARG A 264 -13.95 2.03 -2.73
C ARG A 264 -14.72 3.21 -3.32
N PRO A 265 -15.53 2.94 -4.34
CA PRO A 265 -15.82 3.90 -5.38
C PRO A 265 -16.37 5.21 -4.85
N ARG A 266 -17.43 5.20 -4.03
CA ARG A 266 -18.06 6.44 -3.55
C ARG A 266 -17.14 7.22 -2.62
N ARG A 267 -16.48 6.53 -1.68
CA ARG A 267 -15.56 7.17 -0.71
C ARG A 267 -14.25 7.67 -1.33
N VAL A 268 -13.82 7.11 -2.47
CA VAL A 268 -12.68 7.59 -3.25
C VAL A 268 -13.09 8.78 -4.12
N MET A 269 -14.18 8.65 -4.87
CA MET A 269 -14.66 9.66 -5.80
C MET A 269 -15.12 10.93 -5.07
N TYR A 270 -15.77 10.81 -3.91
CA TYR A 270 -16.06 11.94 -3.02
C TYR A 270 -14.81 12.77 -2.73
N LYS A 271 -13.67 12.10 -2.44
CA LYS A 271 -12.40 12.77 -2.11
C LYS A 271 -11.74 13.37 -3.34
N ALA A 272 -11.80 12.69 -4.49
CA ALA A 272 -11.30 13.23 -5.75
C ALA A 272 -12.04 14.53 -6.13
N TYR A 273 -13.37 14.50 -6.21
CA TYR A 273 -14.19 15.68 -6.52
C TYR A 273 -14.13 16.78 -5.46
N SER A 274 -13.98 16.44 -4.17
CA SER A 274 -13.74 17.44 -3.11
C SER A 274 -12.35 18.09 -3.21
N SER A 275 -11.33 17.36 -3.67
CA SER A 275 -9.99 17.91 -3.92
C SER A 275 -9.88 18.75 -5.20
N PHE A 276 -10.83 18.59 -6.15
CA PHE A 276 -10.86 19.33 -7.41
C PHE A 276 -10.85 20.86 -7.20
N VAL A 277 -11.58 21.36 -6.20
CA VAL A 277 -11.66 22.81 -5.91
C VAL A 277 -10.28 23.40 -5.62
N TRP A 278 -9.50 22.72 -4.78
CA TRP A 278 -8.15 23.14 -4.43
C TRP A 278 -7.17 23.00 -5.59
N ARG A 279 -7.34 21.95 -6.43
CA ARG A 279 -6.57 21.77 -7.67
C ARG A 279 -6.79 22.91 -8.66
N LEU A 280 -8.05 23.30 -8.86
CA LEU A 280 -8.47 24.39 -9.74
C LEU A 280 -7.89 25.73 -9.26
N MET A 281 -8.01 26.03 -7.96
CA MET A 281 -7.46 27.24 -7.35
C MET A 281 -5.93 27.32 -7.43
N PHE A 282 -5.23 26.24 -7.06
CA PHE A 282 -3.78 26.27 -6.87
C PHE A 282 -2.95 26.14 -8.16
N PHE A 283 -3.42 25.40 -9.17
CA PHE A 283 -2.67 25.29 -10.43
C PHE A 283 -3.13 26.31 -11.47
N PHE A 284 -4.44 26.51 -11.66
CA PHE A 284 -4.95 27.30 -12.78
C PHE A 284 -5.09 28.79 -12.45
N LEU A 285 -5.70 29.15 -11.33
CA LEU A 285 -5.90 30.56 -10.94
C LEU A 285 -4.58 31.18 -10.43
N LEU A 286 -3.80 30.46 -9.62
CA LEU A 286 -2.47 30.92 -9.23
C LEU A 286 -1.46 30.85 -10.40
N GLY A 287 -1.67 29.93 -11.36
CA GLY A 287 -0.89 29.88 -12.60
C GLY A 287 -1.15 31.04 -13.55
N SER A 288 -2.41 31.48 -13.73
CA SER A 288 -2.73 32.65 -14.55
C SER A 288 -2.21 33.95 -13.92
N LEU A 289 -2.31 34.05 -12.59
CA LEU A 289 -1.70 35.11 -11.81
C LEU A 289 -0.17 35.12 -11.97
N ALA A 290 0.49 33.97 -11.86
CA ALA A 290 1.95 33.85 -12.01
C ALA A 290 2.43 34.22 -13.42
N ILE A 291 1.78 33.70 -14.48
CA ILE A 291 2.10 34.05 -15.87
C ILE A 291 1.93 35.55 -16.12
N GLY A 292 0.85 36.15 -15.61
CA GLY A 292 0.63 37.60 -15.70
C GLY A 292 1.59 38.45 -14.85
N ILE A 293 2.29 37.88 -13.87
CA ILE A 293 3.35 38.54 -13.10
C ILE A 293 4.71 38.41 -13.80
N VAL A 294 5.01 37.27 -14.41
CA VAL A 294 6.39 36.90 -14.79
C VAL A 294 6.84 37.39 -16.18
N VAL A 295 5.91 37.69 -17.09
CA VAL A 295 6.20 38.22 -18.45
C VAL A 295 5.19 39.33 -18.80
N PRO A 296 5.61 40.44 -19.44
CA PRO A 296 4.69 41.47 -19.93
C PRO A 296 3.91 40.97 -21.16
N TYR A 297 2.63 41.34 -21.27
CA TYR A 297 1.75 40.85 -22.35
C TYR A 297 2.21 41.26 -23.76
N ASN A 298 3.01 42.32 -23.89
CA ASN A 298 3.50 42.86 -25.16
C ASN A 298 4.93 42.37 -25.50
N ASP A 299 5.37 41.26 -24.91
CA ASP A 299 6.68 40.73 -25.20
C ASP A 299 6.80 40.22 -26.65
N LYS A 300 7.91 40.60 -27.29
CA LYS A 300 8.22 40.17 -28.67
C LYS A 300 8.46 38.67 -28.75
N THR A 301 9.32 38.09 -27.91
CA THR A 301 9.56 36.63 -27.94
C THR A 301 8.25 35.84 -27.76
N LEU A 302 7.38 36.25 -26.83
CA LEU A 302 6.06 35.65 -26.69
C LEU A 302 5.20 35.80 -27.95
N SER A 303 5.11 36.99 -28.56
CA SER A 303 4.29 37.19 -29.76
C SER A 303 4.85 36.49 -31.00
N ASP A 304 6.15 36.58 -31.27
CA ASP A 304 6.79 36.00 -32.46
C ASP A 304 6.74 34.46 -32.44
N THR A 305 6.77 33.85 -31.24
CA THR A 305 6.59 32.40 -31.05
C THR A 305 5.13 31.96 -31.15
N LEU A 306 4.17 32.85 -30.84
CA LEU A 306 2.73 32.57 -30.99
C LEU A 306 2.21 32.73 -32.42
N SER A 307 2.79 33.65 -33.21
CA SER A 307 2.48 33.79 -34.64
C SER A 307 3.22 32.76 -35.51
N GLY A 308 4.39 32.28 -35.06
CA GLY A 308 5.25 31.37 -35.82
C GLY A 308 6.15 32.06 -36.85
N ASP A 309 6.23 33.40 -36.83
CA ASP A 309 7.09 34.18 -37.73
C ASP A 309 8.59 33.98 -37.43
N ARG A 310 8.92 33.70 -36.16
CA ARG A 310 10.29 33.49 -35.70
C ARG A 310 10.81 32.13 -36.16
N LYS A 311 11.96 32.11 -36.84
CA LYS A 311 12.60 30.91 -37.43
C LYS A 311 14.04 30.80 -36.95
N GLY A 312 14.49 29.60 -36.55
CA GLY A 312 15.82 29.34 -35.99
C GLY A 312 15.77 28.76 -34.58
N SER A 313 16.83 28.04 -34.19
CA SER A 313 16.94 27.44 -32.85
C SER A 313 16.88 28.50 -31.75
N GLY A 314 16.07 28.27 -30.72
CA GLY A 314 15.72 29.28 -29.72
C GLY A 314 14.41 30.02 -30.02
N THR A 315 13.56 29.41 -30.86
CA THR A 315 12.16 29.82 -31.10
C THR A 315 11.18 29.16 -30.15
N GLY A 316 11.47 27.93 -29.73
CA GLY A 316 10.55 27.07 -28.98
C GLY A 316 10.34 27.40 -27.50
N ALA A 317 10.65 28.63 -27.08
CA ALA A 317 10.35 29.14 -25.74
C ALA A 317 8.84 29.44 -25.58
N ALA A 318 7.98 28.49 -25.93
CA ALA A 318 6.52 28.68 -25.99
C ALA A 318 5.86 28.76 -24.61
N SER A 319 6.59 28.47 -23.53
CA SER A 319 6.13 28.72 -22.18
C SER A 319 6.63 30.07 -21.66
N PRO A 320 5.75 30.98 -21.17
CA PRO A 320 6.15 32.25 -20.58
C PRO A 320 7.19 32.11 -19.46
N TYR A 321 7.19 30.99 -18.74
CA TYR A 321 8.19 30.69 -17.72
C TYR A 321 9.59 30.47 -18.30
N VAL A 322 9.73 29.83 -19.47
CA VAL A 322 11.03 29.65 -20.13
C VAL A 322 11.53 30.99 -20.66
N ILE A 323 10.65 31.78 -21.30
CA ILE A 323 10.97 33.15 -21.77
C ILE A 323 11.52 34.02 -20.63
N SER A 324 10.92 33.99 -19.44
CA SER A 324 11.42 34.80 -18.32
C SER A 324 12.76 34.31 -17.78
N MET A 325 13.02 33.00 -17.77
CA MET A 325 14.32 32.44 -17.34
C MET A 325 15.45 32.79 -18.32
N ASP A 326 15.18 32.74 -19.63
CA ASP A 326 16.10 33.20 -20.68
C ASP A 326 16.40 34.70 -20.53
N LYS A 327 15.36 35.53 -20.31
CA LYS A 327 15.50 36.98 -20.12
C LYS A 327 16.31 37.36 -18.89
N PHE A 328 16.19 36.61 -17.80
CA PHE A 328 17.01 36.76 -16.60
C PHE A 328 18.42 36.16 -16.75
N GLY A 329 18.79 35.65 -17.93
CA GLY A 329 20.12 35.11 -18.20
C GLY A 329 20.48 33.86 -17.38
N ILE A 330 19.50 33.10 -16.90
CA ILE A 330 19.72 31.94 -16.03
C ILE A 330 20.17 30.76 -16.92
N PRO A 331 21.42 30.26 -16.83
CA PRO A 331 22.00 29.47 -17.93
C PRO A 331 21.54 28.00 -18.02
N VAL A 332 20.92 27.44 -16.97
CA VAL A 332 20.58 26.00 -16.90
C VAL A 332 19.09 25.75 -16.63
N LEU A 333 18.44 26.63 -15.86
CA LEU A 333 17.03 26.48 -15.49
C LEU A 333 16.06 26.43 -16.68
N PRO A 334 16.19 27.26 -17.75
CA PRO A 334 15.34 27.17 -18.94
C PRO A 334 15.32 25.77 -19.56
N HIS A 335 16.49 25.15 -19.74
CA HIS A 335 16.61 23.81 -20.34
C HIS A 335 15.97 22.73 -19.46
N ILE A 336 16.17 22.77 -18.14
CA ILE A 336 15.54 21.82 -17.20
C ILE A 336 14.02 21.96 -17.23
N VAL A 337 13.52 23.21 -17.20
CA VAL A 337 12.09 23.50 -17.20
C VAL A 337 11.45 23.11 -18.53
N ASN A 338 12.05 23.44 -19.67
CA ASN A 338 11.50 23.08 -20.98
C ASN A 338 11.47 21.56 -21.20
N ALA A 339 12.50 20.83 -20.74
CA ALA A 339 12.50 19.36 -20.76
C ALA A 339 11.44 18.75 -19.82
N GLY A 340 11.20 19.39 -18.67
CA GLY A 340 10.12 19.02 -17.77
C GLY A 340 8.73 19.25 -18.38
N ILE A 341 8.53 20.37 -19.08
CA ILE A 341 7.29 20.66 -19.80
C ILE A 341 7.09 19.64 -20.93
N MET A 342 8.10 19.36 -21.76
CA MET A 342 8.02 18.28 -22.77
C MET A 342 7.63 16.92 -22.18
N THR A 343 8.20 16.54 -21.04
CA THR A 343 7.87 15.29 -20.34
C THR A 343 6.41 15.28 -19.88
N SER A 344 5.88 16.43 -19.46
CA SER A 344 4.47 16.63 -19.12
C SER A 344 3.54 16.51 -20.34
N VAL A 345 3.90 17.14 -21.46
CA VAL A 345 3.18 17.09 -22.75
C VAL A 345 3.08 15.65 -23.27
N PHE A 346 4.20 14.93 -23.29
CA PHE A 346 4.25 13.54 -23.73
C PHE A 346 3.42 12.61 -22.82
N SER A 347 3.48 12.79 -21.50
CA SER A 347 2.61 12.08 -20.54
C SER A 347 1.12 12.38 -20.80
N ALA A 348 0.76 13.63 -21.08
CA ALA A 348 -0.61 14.00 -21.42
C ALA A 348 -1.10 13.30 -22.70
N GLY A 349 -0.32 13.34 -23.79
CA GLY A 349 -0.66 12.65 -25.04
C GLY A 349 -0.85 11.13 -24.88
N ASN A 350 0.00 10.48 -24.09
CA ASN A 350 -0.13 9.07 -23.75
C ASN A 350 -1.43 8.77 -22.95
N ASN A 351 -1.82 9.67 -22.03
CA ASN A 351 -3.06 9.58 -21.26
C ASN A 351 -4.31 9.79 -22.14
N LEU A 352 -4.22 10.63 -23.18
CA LEU A 352 -5.29 10.79 -24.18
C LEU A 352 -5.49 9.54 -25.04
N VAL A 353 -4.42 8.86 -25.47
CA VAL A 353 -4.51 7.55 -26.19
C VAL A 353 -5.19 6.49 -25.32
N PHE A 354 -4.79 6.40 -24.04
CA PHE A 354 -5.44 5.53 -23.06
C PHE A 354 -6.93 5.89 -22.91
N SER A 355 -7.26 7.15 -22.66
CA SER A 355 -8.63 7.62 -22.43
C SER A 355 -9.54 7.44 -23.65
N ALA A 356 -9.04 7.69 -24.87
CA ALA A 356 -9.75 7.44 -26.12
C ALA A 356 -10.10 5.96 -26.30
N SER A 357 -9.11 5.07 -26.14
CA SER A 357 -9.30 3.63 -26.32
C SER A 357 -10.26 3.02 -25.29
N ARG A 358 -10.24 3.48 -24.03
CA ARG A 358 -11.19 3.03 -22.98
C ARG A 358 -12.61 3.58 -23.21
N THR A 359 -12.74 4.81 -23.72
CA THR A 359 -14.04 5.36 -24.13
C THR A 359 -14.67 4.53 -25.25
N LEU A 360 -13.90 4.22 -26.29
CA LEU A 360 -14.38 3.44 -27.44
C LEU A 360 -14.71 1.99 -27.05
N TYR A 361 -13.91 1.38 -26.17
CA TYR A 361 -14.20 0.07 -25.56
C TYR A 361 -15.57 0.09 -24.85
N GLY A 362 -15.78 1.04 -23.92
CA GLY A 362 -17.04 1.16 -23.18
C GLY A 362 -18.26 1.38 -24.09
N MET A 363 -18.14 2.21 -25.12
CA MET A 363 -19.21 2.39 -26.12
C MET A 363 -19.51 1.11 -26.92
N SER A 364 -18.51 0.26 -27.17
CA SER A 364 -18.72 -0.99 -27.91
C SER A 364 -19.43 -2.06 -27.08
N ILE A 365 -19.21 -2.10 -25.76
CA ILE A 365 -19.98 -2.96 -24.84
C ILE A 365 -21.46 -2.55 -24.83
N GLU A 366 -21.75 -1.25 -24.88
CA GLU A 366 -23.13 -0.73 -24.94
C GLU A 366 -23.76 -0.79 -26.36
N GLY A 367 -23.09 -1.37 -27.36
CA GLY A 367 -23.59 -1.43 -28.74
C GLY A 367 -23.67 -0.07 -29.45
N LYS A 368 -23.04 0.97 -28.90
CA LYS A 368 -22.95 2.35 -29.43
C LYS A 368 -21.72 2.55 -30.33
N ALA A 369 -20.81 1.57 -30.36
CA ALA A 369 -19.72 1.43 -31.32
C ALA A 369 -19.60 -0.02 -31.79
N PHE A 370 -18.82 -0.28 -32.85
CA PHE A 370 -18.67 -1.62 -33.43
C PHE A 370 -18.10 -2.64 -32.44
N ALA A 371 -18.70 -3.84 -32.37
CA ALA A 371 -18.30 -4.94 -31.48
C ALA A 371 -16.92 -5.56 -31.78
N ILE A 372 -16.16 -5.02 -32.73
CA ILE A 372 -14.74 -5.34 -32.91
C ILE A 372 -13.90 -4.68 -31.79
N PHE A 373 -14.33 -3.49 -31.31
CA PHE A 373 -13.59 -2.72 -30.31
C PHE A 373 -13.66 -3.28 -28.89
N SER A 374 -14.60 -4.19 -28.58
CA SER A 374 -14.68 -4.89 -27.30
C SER A 374 -13.72 -6.09 -27.18
N LYS A 375 -12.98 -6.44 -28.24
CA LYS A 375 -12.01 -7.53 -28.19
C LYS A 375 -10.73 -7.11 -27.46
N CYS A 376 -10.56 -7.62 -26.25
CA CYS A 376 -9.34 -7.48 -25.45
C CYS A 376 -8.27 -8.55 -25.75
N SER A 377 -7.02 -8.24 -25.42
CA SER A 377 -5.93 -9.21 -25.34
C SER A 377 -5.99 -10.00 -24.02
N LYS A 378 -5.19 -11.07 -23.90
CA LYS A 378 -5.02 -11.84 -22.64
C LYS A 378 -4.58 -10.99 -21.43
N ALA A 379 -4.09 -9.77 -21.65
CA ALA A 379 -3.67 -8.82 -20.62
C ALA A 379 -4.65 -7.65 -20.42
N GLY A 380 -5.89 -7.75 -20.93
CA GLY A 380 -6.93 -6.72 -20.76
C GLY A 380 -6.74 -5.46 -21.61
N VAL A 381 -6.03 -5.54 -22.74
CA VAL A 381 -5.83 -4.39 -23.65
C VAL A 381 -6.82 -4.47 -24.82
N PRO A 382 -7.72 -3.49 -25.02
CA PRO A 382 -8.63 -3.44 -26.17
C PRO A 382 -7.89 -2.99 -27.43
N TYR A 383 -7.12 -3.91 -28.03
CA TYR A 383 -6.08 -3.58 -29.02
C TYR A 383 -6.63 -2.95 -30.31
N TYR A 384 -7.82 -3.33 -30.77
CA TYR A 384 -8.48 -2.64 -31.89
C TYR A 384 -8.87 -1.20 -31.55
N ALA A 385 -9.32 -0.93 -30.32
CA ALA A 385 -9.67 0.43 -29.89
C ALA A 385 -8.42 1.31 -29.70
N VAL A 386 -7.30 0.73 -29.24
CA VAL A 386 -5.98 1.39 -29.24
C VAL A 386 -5.52 1.69 -30.67
N ALA A 387 -5.55 0.70 -31.56
CA ALA A 387 -5.13 0.87 -32.96
C ALA A 387 -5.94 1.96 -33.68
N PHE A 388 -7.27 1.98 -33.50
CA PHE A 388 -8.13 3.02 -34.09
C PHE A 388 -7.86 4.42 -33.50
N SER A 389 -7.64 4.52 -32.18
CA SER A 389 -7.26 5.79 -31.54
C SER A 389 -5.91 6.31 -32.07
N MET A 390 -4.95 5.41 -32.31
CA MET A 390 -3.63 5.73 -32.85
C MET A 390 -3.65 6.26 -34.30
N LEU A 391 -4.71 6.03 -35.07
CA LEU A 391 -4.85 6.62 -36.41
C LEU A 391 -4.90 8.16 -36.36
N PHE A 392 -5.47 8.75 -35.30
CA PHE A 392 -5.57 10.20 -35.15
C PHE A 392 -4.21 10.87 -34.93
N CYS A 393 -3.17 10.13 -34.50
CA CYS A 393 -1.80 10.63 -34.46
C CYS A 393 -1.30 11.06 -35.85
N ALA A 394 -1.81 10.49 -36.94
CA ALA A 394 -1.45 10.87 -38.31
C ALA A 394 -1.93 12.29 -38.67
N LEU A 395 -2.93 12.85 -37.99
CA LEU A 395 -3.28 14.27 -38.12
C LEU A 395 -2.14 15.19 -37.64
N GLY A 396 -1.20 14.66 -36.86
CA GLY A 396 0.05 15.35 -36.52
C GLY A 396 0.88 15.76 -37.75
N PHE A 397 0.74 15.06 -38.88
CA PHE A 397 1.44 15.43 -40.13
C PHE A 397 0.91 16.71 -40.78
N LEU A 398 -0.28 17.23 -40.41
CA LEU A 398 -0.79 18.52 -40.90
C LEU A 398 0.17 19.69 -40.63
N GLN A 399 1.02 19.55 -39.61
CA GLN A 399 2.05 20.52 -39.22
C GLN A 399 3.16 20.67 -40.26
N VAL A 400 3.39 19.65 -41.10
CA VAL A 400 4.47 19.62 -42.10
C VAL A 400 4.24 20.67 -43.19
N SER A 401 2.98 20.95 -43.52
CA SER A 401 2.59 21.97 -44.53
C SER A 401 2.09 23.27 -43.93
N ASN A 402 1.48 23.26 -42.74
CA ASN A 402 0.83 24.45 -42.16
C ASN A 402 1.57 25.07 -40.95
N GLY A 403 2.63 24.43 -40.45
CA GLY A 403 3.32 24.83 -39.23
C GLY A 403 2.61 24.37 -37.95
N SER A 404 3.40 24.14 -36.89
CA SER A 404 2.91 23.54 -35.64
C SER A 404 1.95 24.45 -34.86
N ALA A 405 2.23 25.76 -34.76
CA ALA A 405 1.37 26.71 -34.04
C ALA A 405 -0.03 26.85 -34.68
N THR A 406 -0.09 26.87 -36.02
CA THR A 406 -1.34 26.96 -36.79
C THR A 406 -2.26 25.76 -36.50
N VAL A 407 -1.72 24.54 -36.63
CA VAL A 407 -2.47 23.30 -36.38
C VAL A 407 -2.87 23.16 -34.91
N LEU A 408 -2.01 23.59 -34.00
CA LEU A 408 -2.31 23.62 -32.57
C LEU A 408 -3.52 24.52 -32.29
N ASN A 409 -3.57 25.73 -32.83
CA ASN A 409 -4.72 26.63 -32.70
C ASN A 409 -6.01 26.05 -33.32
N TRP A 410 -5.93 25.42 -34.49
CA TRP A 410 -7.08 24.75 -35.13
C TRP A 410 -7.67 23.63 -34.27
N LEU A 411 -6.82 22.79 -33.67
CA LEU A 411 -7.26 21.70 -32.80
C LEU A 411 -7.87 22.20 -31.48
N VAL A 412 -7.35 23.32 -30.93
CA VAL A 412 -7.90 23.95 -29.71
C VAL A 412 -9.37 24.32 -29.87
N GLY A 413 -9.80 24.90 -31.01
CA GLY A 413 -11.21 25.24 -31.26
C GLY A 413 -12.13 24.02 -31.17
N CYS A 414 -11.83 22.98 -31.97
CA CYS A 414 -12.55 21.71 -31.98
C CYS A 414 -12.64 21.07 -30.59
N ILE A 415 -11.51 20.96 -29.87
CA ILE A 415 -11.44 20.34 -28.55
C ILE A 415 -12.24 21.15 -27.51
N THR A 416 -12.19 22.48 -27.57
CA THR A 416 -12.91 23.38 -26.65
C THR A 416 -14.43 23.25 -26.81
N ALA A 417 -14.92 23.28 -28.05
CA ALA A 417 -16.33 23.00 -28.36
C ALA A 417 -16.77 21.65 -27.79
N SER A 418 -15.95 20.61 -27.98
CA SER A 418 -16.26 19.25 -27.56
C SER A 418 -16.36 19.11 -26.03
N TYR A 419 -15.45 19.73 -25.27
CA TYR A 419 -15.53 19.77 -23.80
C TYR A 419 -16.80 20.50 -23.32
N LEU A 420 -17.09 21.68 -23.88
CA LEU A 420 -18.26 22.48 -23.49
C LEU A 420 -19.59 21.75 -23.76
N LEU A 421 -19.71 21.07 -24.90
CA LEU A 421 -20.87 20.24 -25.25
C LEU A 421 -21.05 19.05 -24.29
N ASN A 422 -19.95 18.37 -23.91
CA ASN A 422 -19.99 17.28 -22.94
C ASN A 422 -20.39 17.76 -21.54
N TYR A 423 -19.91 18.93 -21.09
CA TYR A 423 -20.33 19.54 -19.84
C TYR A 423 -21.80 19.96 -19.87
N PHE A 424 -22.26 20.58 -20.95
CA PHE A 424 -23.66 20.96 -21.16
C PHE A 424 -24.60 19.74 -21.07
N GLY A 425 -24.31 18.66 -21.81
CA GLY A 425 -25.06 17.40 -21.74
C GLY A 425 -25.03 16.73 -20.36
N THR A 426 -23.87 16.77 -19.68
CA THR A 426 -23.73 16.23 -18.31
C THR A 426 -24.56 17.03 -17.29
N CYS A 427 -24.61 18.36 -17.42
CA CYS A 427 -25.41 19.21 -16.53
C CYS A 427 -26.93 19.09 -16.81
N ILE A 428 -27.35 18.86 -18.06
CA ILE A 428 -28.74 18.45 -18.39
C ILE A 428 -29.08 17.11 -17.73
N THR A 429 -28.18 16.13 -17.82
CA THR A 429 -28.34 14.82 -17.14
C THR A 429 -28.47 14.97 -15.64
N TYR A 430 -27.71 15.88 -15.01
CA TYR A 430 -27.88 16.18 -13.59
C TYR A 430 -29.22 16.84 -13.25
N LEU A 431 -29.71 17.79 -14.05
CA LEU A 431 -31.04 18.38 -13.83
C LEU A 431 -32.17 17.33 -13.93
N HIS A 432 -32.02 16.37 -14.84
CA HIS A 432 -32.87 15.19 -14.95
C HIS A 432 -32.80 14.28 -13.71
N PHE A 433 -31.59 13.96 -13.24
CA PHE A 433 -31.35 13.18 -12.02
C PHE A 433 -31.96 13.86 -10.78
N TYR A 434 -31.66 15.15 -10.57
CA TYR A 434 -32.15 15.97 -9.46
C TYR A 434 -33.69 16.03 -9.42
N LYS A 435 -34.33 16.19 -10.58
CA LYS A 435 -35.80 16.16 -10.68
C LYS A 435 -36.36 14.76 -10.44
N SER A 436 -35.64 13.70 -10.81
CA SER A 436 -36.07 12.31 -10.62
C SER A 436 -35.99 11.87 -9.16
N ILE A 437 -34.89 12.13 -8.43
CA ILE A 437 -34.79 11.83 -6.98
C ILE A 437 -35.93 12.51 -6.21
N LYS A 438 -36.24 13.77 -6.54
CA LYS A 438 -37.31 14.53 -5.89
C LYS A 438 -38.72 13.99 -6.17
N LEU A 439 -38.96 13.46 -7.38
CA LEU A 439 -40.26 12.87 -7.75
C LEU A 439 -40.42 11.43 -7.23
N GLN A 440 -39.32 10.70 -7.02
CA GLN A 440 -39.31 9.34 -6.47
C GLN A 440 -39.18 9.29 -4.94
N GLY A 441 -39.22 10.45 -4.26
CA GLY A 441 -39.13 10.52 -2.79
C GLY A 441 -37.75 10.20 -2.20
N VAL A 442 -36.70 10.12 -3.01
CA VAL A 442 -35.33 9.85 -2.55
C VAL A 442 -34.76 11.13 -1.93
N ASP A 443 -34.61 11.14 -0.61
CA ASP A 443 -34.05 12.28 0.12
C ASP A 443 -32.60 12.56 -0.30
N ARG A 444 -32.33 13.81 -0.66
CA ARG A 444 -31.01 14.27 -1.12
C ARG A 444 -29.95 14.29 -0.01
N ASP A 445 -30.34 14.28 1.27
CA ASP A 445 -29.39 14.10 2.37
C ASP A 445 -28.91 12.64 2.55
N THR A 446 -29.50 11.67 1.83
CA THR A 446 -28.95 10.30 1.73
C THR A 446 -27.83 10.17 0.69
N LEU A 447 -27.58 11.18 -0.15
CA LEU A 447 -26.60 11.08 -1.23
C LEU A 447 -25.15 11.02 -0.68
N PRO A 448 -24.29 10.13 -1.21
CA PRO A 448 -22.89 10.01 -0.79
C PRO A 448 -22.04 11.28 -0.96
N TYR A 449 -22.44 12.16 -1.89
CA TYR A 449 -21.94 13.51 -2.06
C TYR A 449 -23.15 14.45 -2.21
N LYS A 450 -23.09 15.65 -1.60
CA LYS A 450 -24.13 16.68 -1.70
C LYS A 450 -23.49 18.01 -2.04
N GLY A 451 -23.72 18.50 -3.26
CA GLY A 451 -23.24 19.79 -3.75
C GLY A 451 -23.97 20.98 -3.11
N TYR A 452 -23.33 22.14 -3.22
CA TYR A 452 -23.79 23.42 -2.72
C TYR A 452 -24.68 24.12 -3.74
N PHE A 453 -25.69 24.86 -3.27
CA PHE A 453 -26.61 25.67 -4.09
C PHE A 453 -27.38 24.92 -5.20
N GLN A 454 -27.38 23.59 -5.24
CA GLN A 454 -28.16 22.83 -6.23
C GLN A 454 -29.68 22.97 -5.97
N PRO A 455 -30.51 23.16 -7.02
CA PRO A 455 -30.18 22.99 -8.44
C PRO A 455 -29.73 24.28 -9.16
N TYR A 456 -29.62 25.42 -8.46
CA TYR A 456 -29.22 26.70 -9.07
C TYR A 456 -27.79 26.66 -9.62
N ALA A 457 -26.88 25.93 -8.95
CA ALA A 457 -25.53 25.70 -9.46
C ALA A 457 -25.54 24.95 -10.82
N ALA A 458 -26.37 23.91 -10.97
CA ALA A 458 -26.53 23.21 -12.24
C ALA A 458 -27.14 24.08 -13.35
N TRP A 459 -28.13 24.93 -13.04
CA TRP A 459 -28.65 25.90 -14.01
C TRP A 459 -27.60 26.92 -14.44
N TYR A 460 -26.79 27.43 -13.51
CA TYR A 460 -25.65 28.29 -13.82
C TYR A 460 -24.60 27.56 -14.69
N ALA A 461 -24.36 26.26 -14.44
CA ALA A 461 -23.47 25.43 -15.27
C ALA A 461 -24.01 25.21 -16.69
N VAL A 462 -25.30 24.89 -16.85
CA VAL A 462 -25.96 24.74 -18.18
C VAL A 462 -25.92 26.06 -18.95
N CYS A 463 -26.33 27.17 -18.34
CA CYS A 463 -26.31 28.48 -19.00
C CYS A 463 -24.87 28.92 -19.32
N GLY A 464 -23.94 28.74 -18.39
CA GLY A 464 -22.53 29.10 -18.59
C GLY A 464 -21.87 28.30 -19.72
N THR A 465 -22.01 26.98 -19.74
CA THR A 465 -21.45 26.13 -20.80
C THR A 465 -22.14 26.34 -22.15
N GLY A 466 -23.46 26.53 -22.17
CA GLY A 466 -24.21 26.87 -23.39
C GLY A 466 -23.79 28.22 -23.98
N ILE A 467 -23.70 29.27 -23.16
CA ILE A 467 -23.22 30.60 -23.59
C ILE A 467 -21.78 30.51 -24.08
N MET A 468 -20.87 29.83 -23.37
CA MET A 468 -19.50 29.60 -23.81
C MET A 468 -19.39 28.85 -25.14
N THR A 469 -20.31 27.92 -25.42
CA THR A 469 -20.36 27.20 -26.71
C THR A 469 -20.79 28.12 -27.85
N LEU A 470 -21.77 29.00 -27.62
CA LEU A 470 -22.26 29.93 -28.64
C LEU A 470 -21.21 30.99 -28.99
N ILE A 471 -20.53 31.55 -27.98
CA ILE A 471 -19.54 32.63 -28.17
C ILE A 471 -18.14 32.12 -28.53
N LEU A 472 -17.94 30.81 -28.76
CA LEU A 472 -16.60 30.25 -28.98
C LEU A 472 -15.83 30.97 -30.11
N GLY A 473 -16.46 31.13 -31.28
CA GLY A 473 -15.93 31.87 -32.42
C GLY A 473 -16.40 33.33 -32.50
N TYR A 474 -16.64 34.02 -31.36
CA TYR A 474 -17.19 35.39 -31.35
C TYR A 474 -16.39 36.39 -32.21
N ASN A 475 -15.08 36.17 -32.32
CA ASN A 475 -14.16 36.98 -33.10
C ASN A 475 -14.51 37.03 -34.60
N LEU A 476 -15.10 35.96 -35.14
CA LEU A 476 -15.46 35.84 -36.55
C LEU A 476 -16.63 36.75 -36.95
N PHE A 477 -17.49 37.09 -35.98
CA PHE A 477 -18.66 37.94 -36.17
C PHE A 477 -18.35 39.43 -35.96
N ILE A 478 -17.09 39.77 -35.64
CA ILE A 478 -16.63 41.16 -35.57
C ILE A 478 -16.21 41.62 -36.97
N THR A 479 -16.62 42.84 -37.33
CA THR A 479 -16.36 43.43 -38.66
C THR A 479 -14.88 43.34 -39.04
N GLY A 480 -14.61 42.80 -40.24
CA GLY A 480 -13.27 42.63 -40.79
C GLY A 480 -12.55 41.32 -40.43
N HIS A 481 -13.12 40.46 -39.58
CA HIS A 481 -12.44 39.28 -39.02
C HIS A 481 -13.04 37.92 -39.45
N TRP A 482 -13.81 37.89 -40.54
CA TRP A 482 -14.44 36.66 -41.03
C TRP A 482 -13.44 35.71 -41.72
N ASP A 483 -13.31 34.50 -41.19
CA ASP A 483 -12.60 33.38 -41.82
C ASP A 483 -13.50 32.13 -41.83
N LEU A 484 -13.62 31.51 -43.01
CA LEU A 484 -14.42 30.30 -43.23
C LEU A 484 -13.77 29.06 -42.59
N ALA A 485 -12.45 28.98 -42.54
CA ALA A 485 -11.76 27.83 -41.94
C ALA A 485 -11.94 27.80 -40.42
N SER A 486 -11.70 28.92 -39.75
CA SER A 486 -11.96 29.10 -38.31
C SER A 486 -13.43 28.90 -37.96
N PHE A 487 -14.37 29.46 -38.76
CA PHE A 487 -15.80 29.22 -38.55
C PHE A 487 -16.17 27.73 -38.58
N PHE A 488 -15.60 26.97 -39.53
CA PHE A 488 -15.82 25.53 -39.56
C PHE A 488 -15.19 24.84 -38.34
N LEU A 489 -13.96 25.17 -37.97
CA LEU A 489 -13.23 24.53 -36.86
C LEU A 489 -13.87 24.78 -35.48
N ASP A 490 -14.38 25.99 -35.22
CA ASP A 490 -15.03 26.32 -33.94
C ASP A 490 -16.40 25.64 -33.79
N TYR A 491 -17.17 25.50 -34.89
CA TYR A 491 -18.56 25.02 -34.84
C TYR A 491 -18.79 23.59 -35.39
N VAL A 492 -17.81 22.94 -36.03
CA VAL A 492 -17.96 21.56 -36.57
C VAL A 492 -18.34 20.55 -35.50
N MET A 493 -17.81 20.67 -34.29
CA MET A 493 -18.15 19.74 -33.20
C MET A 493 -19.57 19.96 -32.64
N VAL A 494 -20.09 21.20 -32.72
CA VAL A 494 -21.50 21.49 -32.42
C VAL A 494 -22.41 20.85 -33.47
N ALA A 495 -22.08 20.99 -34.75
CA ALA A 495 -22.80 20.32 -35.84
C ALA A 495 -22.73 18.79 -35.72
N PHE A 496 -21.56 18.22 -35.43
CA PHE A 496 -21.36 16.79 -35.20
C PHE A 496 -22.20 16.25 -34.03
N PHE A 497 -22.26 16.98 -32.90
CA PHE A 497 -23.07 16.59 -31.74
C PHE A 497 -24.57 16.56 -32.08
N ILE A 498 -25.07 17.56 -32.81
CA ILE A 498 -26.46 17.61 -33.27
C ILE A 498 -26.75 16.48 -34.27
N LEU A 499 -25.86 16.28 -35.26
CA LEU A 499 -26.02 15.24 -36.29
C LEU A 499 -25.97 13.83 -35.70
N THR A 500 -25.04 13.54 -34.78
CA THR A 500 -24.97 12.22 -34.12
C THR A 500 -26.16 11.96 -33.19
N PHE A 501 -26.64 12.99 -32.48
CA PHE A 501 -27.88 12.91 -31.70
C PHE A 501 -29.08 12.57 -32.60
N VAL A 502 -29.31 13.36 -33.67
CA VAL A 502 -30.44 13.16 -34.59
C VAL A 502 -30.34 11.83 -35.32
N PHE A 503 -29.14 11.42 -35.77
CA PHE A 503 -28.89 10.13 -36.41
C PHE A 503 -29.32 8.96 -35.51
N TRP A 504 -28.82 8.90 -34.27
CA TRP A 504 -29.17 7.81 -33.36
C TRP A 504 -30.65 7.86 -32.96
N LYS A 505 -31.19 9.08 -32.74
CA LYS A 505 -32.60 9.32 -32.41
C LYS A 505 -33.56 8.80 -33.48
N VAL A 506 -33.24 9.00 -34.76
CA VAL A 506 -34.05 8.53 -35.89
C VAL A 506 -33.82 7.05 -36.18
N PHE A 507 -32.55 6.60 -36.20
CA PHE A 507 -32.20 5.22 -36.58
C PHE A 507 -32.60 4.18 -35.53
N LYS A 508 -32.31 4.43 -34.24
CA LYS A 508 -32.70 3.55 -33.12
C LYS A 508 -34.09 3.85 -32.55
N ARG A 509 -34.72 4.95 -32.97
CA ARG A 509 -36.06 5.40 -32.50
C ARG A 509 -36.12 5.50 -30.96
N THR A 510 -35.05 6.02 -30.36
CA THR A 510 -34.86 6.06 -28.89
C THR A 510 -35.98 6.85 -28.19
N LYS A 511 -36.31 6.47 -26.95
CA LYS A 511 -37.35 7.14 -26.16
C LYS A 511 -36.72 8.06 -25.12
N TYR A 512 -37.26 9.27 -25.01
CA TYR A 512 -36.89 10.24 -23.98
C TYR A 512 -37.45 9.80 -22.63
N VAL A 513 -36.57 9.65 -21.64
CA VAL A 513 -36.90 9.23 -20.29
C VAL A 513 -37.45 10.43 -19.52
N ARG A 514 -38.71 10.36 -19.08
CA ARG A 514 -39.34 11.44 -18.33
C ARG A 514 -38.74 11.53 -16.92
N PRO A 515 -38.40 12.73 -16.41
CA PRO A 515 -37.97 12.88 -15.03
C PRO A 515 -39.00 12.29 -14.05
N GLY A 516 -38.55 11.44 -13.13
CA GLY A 516 -39.40 10.65 -12.23
C GLY A 516 -39.71 9.23 -12.71
N THR A 517 -39.60 8.93 -14.01
CA THR A 517 -39.65 7.55 -14.55
C THR A 517 -38.26 7.02 -14.93
N ALA A 518 -37.19 7.75 -14.60
CA ALA A 518 -35.82 7.30 -14.79
C ALA A 518 -35.46 6.22 -13.77
N ASP A 519 -34.84 5.14 -14.21
CA ASP A 519 -34.33 4.11 -13.31
C ASP A 519 -33.10 4.62 -12.56
N LEU A 520 -33.26 4.87 -11.27
CA LEU A 520 -32.18 5.31 -10.37
C LEU A 520 -31.49 4.15 -9.64
N GLN A 521 -31.82 2.90 -9.94
CA GLN A 521 -31.09 1.70 -9.47
C GLN A 521 -30.21 1.08 -10.57
N LEU A 522 -30.54 1.33 -11.85
CA LEU A 522 -29.96 0.69 -13.03
C LEU A 522 -30.07 -0.84 -12.93
N GLY A 523 -31.32 -1.32 -12.92
CA GLY A 523 -31.63 -2.69 -12.53
C GLY A 523 -31.15 -2.96 -11.11
N ASN A 524 -30.25 -3.93 -10.95
CA ASN A 524 -29.67 -4.28 -9.65
C ASN A 524 -28.32 -3.59 -9.36
N THR A 525 -27.75 -2.84 -10.30
CA THR A 525 -26.37 -2.31 -10.20
C THR A 525 -26.15 -1.40 -8.99
N LYS A 526 -27.16 -0.65 -8.55
CA LYS A 526 -27.09 0.09 -7.30
C LYS A 526 -26.91 -0.84 -6.09
N ASN A 527 -27.71 -1.88 -6.01
CA ASN A 527 -27.73 -2.80 -4.87
C ASN A 527 -26.45 -3.63 -4.83
N GLU A 528 -25.91 -4.02 -5.99
CA GLU A 528 -24.55 -4.60 -6.12
C GLU A 528 -23.47 -3.68 -5.54
N ILE A 529 -23.51 -2.37 -5.85
CA ILE A 529 -22.55 -1.38 -5.36
C ILE A 529 -22.75 -1.08 -3.87
N ASP A 530 -24.00 -1.07 -3.40
CA ASP A 530 -24.35 -0.91 -1.98
C ASP A 530 -23.85 -2.11 -1.15
N ALA A 531 -24.08 -3.34 -1.64
CA ALA A 531 -23.58 -4.58 -1.05
C ALA A 531 -22.04 -4.64 -1.10
N TYR A 532 -21.41 -4.25 -2.21
CA TYR A 532 -19.96 -4.19 -2.33
C TYR A 532 -19.34 -3.20 -1.33
N GLU A 533 -19.86 -1.97 -1.19
CA GLU A 533 -19.32 -1.02 -0.21
C GLU A 533 -19.66 -1.38 1.25
N ALA A 534 -20.69 -2.22 1.49
CA ALA A 534 -21.01 -2.77 2.82
C ALA A 534 -20.12 -3.96 3.20
N ALA A 535 -19.88 -4.90 2.27
CA ALA A 535 -19.01 -6.05 2.45
C ALA A 535 -17.51 -5.70 2.36
N TYR A 536 -17.16 -4.53 1.83
CA TYR A 536 -15.79 -4.04 1.78
C TYR A 536 -15.23 -3.80 3.20
N VAL A 537 -14.37 -4.72 3.64
CA VAL A 537 -13.51 -4.52 4.81
C VAL A 537 -12.32 -3.65 4.40
N PRO A 538 -12.07 -2.50 5.05
CA PRO A 538 -10.89 -1.70 4.74
C PRO A 538 -9.61 -2.42 5.16
N PRO A 539 -8.62 -2.62 4.26
CA PRO A 539 -7.32 -3.15 4.65
C PRO A 539 -6.74 -2.25 5.73
N ASN A 540 -6.24 -2.87 6.81
CA ASN A 540 -6.22 -2.26 8.14
C ASN A 540 -5.10 -1.22 8.30
N ARG A 541 -5.29 -0.05 7.68
CA ARG A 541 -4.35 1.09 7.70
C ARG A 541 -4.28 1.67 9.10
N GLY A 542 -3.35 1.17 9.90
CA GLY A 542 -3.07 1.60 11.26
C GLY A 542 -2.96 3.11 11.37
N LYS A 543 -4.02 3.74 11.89
CA LYS A 543 -3.97 5.14 12.32
C LYS A 543 -3.23 5.18 13.65
N ILE A 544 -1.96 5.57 13.61
CA ILE A 544 -1.23 6.04 14.78
C ILE A 544 -2.01 7.26 15.31
N GLY A 545 -2.86 7.06 16.31
CA GLY A 545 -3.94 8.02 16.60
C GLY A 545 -5.07 7.54 17.52
N SER A 546 -4.73 7.09 18.73
CA SER A 546 -5.55 7.34 19.94
C SER A 546 -6.95 6.70 20.09
N TYR A 547 -7.14 5.41 19.79
CA TYR A 547 -8.26 4.61 20.35
C TYR A 547 -7.90 3.13 20.62
N ALA A 548 -6.95 2.88 21.54
CA ALA A 548 -6.58 1.52 21.98
C ALA A 548 -6.15 1.46 23.47
N LEU A 549 -6.78 2.27 24.34
CA LEU A 549 -6.66 2.16 25.80
C LEU A 549 -8.02 2.42 26.45
N LYS A 550 -8.37 1.58 27.43
CA LYS A 550 -9.62 1.58 28.22
C LYS A 550 -10.90 1.04 27.53
N LYS A 551 -10.95 -0.28 27.39
CA LYS A 551 -11.87 -1.09 28.21
C LYS A 551 -11.12 -2.34 28.69
N PRO A 552 -11.22 -2.75 29.97
CA PRO A 552 -11.04 -4.14 30.35
C PRO A 552 -12.29 -4.93 29.95
N LEU A 553 -12.12 -6.20 29.56
CA LEU A 553 -13.20 -7.18 29.65
C LEU A 553 -12.91 -8.07 30.87
N TYR A 554 -13.76 -7.95 31.87
CA TYR A 554 -13.99 -8.95 32.91
C TYR A 554 -15.51 -9.11 33.02
N GLY A 555 -15.96 -10.34 33.27
CA GLY A 555 -17.36 -10.73 33.11
C GLY A 555 -17.60 -11.38 31.73
N THR A 556 -18.18 -12.57 31.62
CA THR A 556 -18.81 -13.41 32.66
C THR A 556 -18.66 -14.90 32.37
N LEU A 557 -18.22 -15.68 33.37
CA LEU A 557 -18.51 -17.11 33.49
C LEU A 557 -19.57 -17.34 34.58
N PRO A 558 -20.44 -18.36 34.46
CA PRO A 558 -21.40 -18.73 35.50
C PRO A 558 -20.73 -19.47 36.68
N PRO A 559 -21.30 -19.44 37.91
CA PRO A 559 -20.57 -19.79 39.12
C PRO A 559 -20.92 -21.18 39.72
N HIS A 560 -20.24 -22.24 39.29
CA HIS A 560 -20.21 -23.52 40.01
C HIS A 560 -18.78 -24.11 40.04
N HIS A 561 -18.53 -25.04 40.98
CA HIS A 561 -17.24 -25.71 41.22
C HIS A 561 -16.08 -24.86 41.77
N LEU A 562 -16.36 -24.01 42.76
CA LEU A 562 -15.36 -23.56 43.74
C LEU A 562 -15.35 -24.51 44.95
N ARG A 563 -14.49 -25.54 44.95
CA ARG A 563 -13.99 -26.29 46.13
C ARG A 563 -13.05 -27.44 45.73
N LEU A 564 -11.76 -27.15 45.65
CA LEU A 564 -10.56 -27.99 45.87
C LEU A 564 -9.35 -27.19 45.37
N ILE A 565 -8.13 -27.49 45.84
CA ILE A 565 -6.96 -26.60 45.77
C ILE A 565 -7.08 -25.38 46.72
N SER A 566 -7.44 -25.65 47.99
CA SER A 566 -6.51 -25.26 49.05
C SER A 566 -5.39 -26.31 49.13
N ASP A 567 -4.30 -26.00 49.83
CA ASP A 567 -3.23 -26.96 50.15
C ASP A 567 -2.36 -27.43 48.97
N VAL A 568 -1.51 -26.55 48.41
CA VAL A 568 -0.03 -26.73 48.32
C VAL A 568 0.63 -25.35 48.09
N HIS A 569 0.66 -24.48 49.12
CA HIS A 569 1.61 -23.34 49.19
C HIS A 569 1.78 -22.78 50.63
N GLY A 570 1.71 -23.67 51.63
CA GLY A 570 1.77 -23.36 53.06
C GLY A 570 2.98 -23.94 53.79
N VAL A 571 4.06 -24.27 53.07
CA VAL A 571 5.23 -24.98 53.59
C VAL A 571 6.52 -24.26 53.17
N LEU A 572 7.51 -24.20 54.08
CA LEU A 572 8.87 -23.67 53.89
C LEU A 572 9.02 -22.17 53.57
N ARG A 573 8.62 -21.33 54.54
CA ARG A 573 9.56 -20.33 55.08
C ARG A 573 10.08 -20.83 56.44
N GLY A 574 11.39 -20.76 56.71
CA GLY A 574 11.87 -20.85 58.10
C GLY A 574 13.19 -21.58 58.38
N ALA A 575 14.34 -21.05 57.92
CA ALA A 575 15.68 -21.34 58.45
C ALA A 575 16.65 -20.21 57.99
N THR A 576 17.61 -19.68 58.78
CA THR A 576 17.90 -19.80 60.23
C THR A 576 18.76 -18.61 60.73
N HIS A 577 18.54 -18.16 61.97
CA HIS A 577 19.42 -17.45 62.94
C HIS A 577 20.35 -16.24 62.57
N GLY A 578 20.33 -15.22 63.46
CA GLY A 578 21.41 -14.20 63.66
C GLY A 578 20.94 -12.91 64.38
N THR A 579 21.51 -12.54 65.54
CA THR A 579 21.12 -11.40 66.42
C THR A 579 22.36 -10.62 66.96
N PRO A 580 22.27 -9.46 67.67
CA PRO A 580 21.15 -8.52 68.01
C PRO A 580 21.46 -7.05 67.54
N GLU A 581 20.88 -5.91 67.97
CA GLU A 581 19.68 -5.56 68.80
C GLU A 581 18.73 -4.63 67.97
N MET A 582 18.52 -3.29 68.09
CA MET A 582 18.82 -2.30 69.15
C MET A 582 17.74 -1.19 69.31
N ARG A 583 17.62 -0.65 70.53
CA ARG A 583 16.66 0.37 71.07
C ARG A 583 16.43 1.68 70.27
N GLY A 584 15.19 2.19 70.29
CA GLY A 584 14.87 3.64 70.22
C GLY A 584 13.49 4.04 69.64
N SER A 585 12.65 4.79 70.40
CA SER A 585 11.23 5.14 70.07
C SER A 585 10.75 6.47 70.76
N PRO A 586 9.51 7.01 70.56
CA PRO A 586 8.79 7.18 69.26
C PRO A 586 8.12 8.53 68.75
N PRO A 587 7.52 9.51 69.48
CA PRO A 587 6.15 9.98 69.08
C PRO A 587 5.77 11.51 69.06
N GLY A 588 4.80 11.89 68.19
CA GLY A 588 3.79 12.97 68.43
C GLY A 588 3.68 14.14 67.41
N LEU A 589 2.56 14.91 67.27
CA LEU A 589 1.16 14.78 67.76
C LEU A 589 0.19 15.87 67.16
N ALA A 590 -1.13 15.56 66.98
CA ALA A 590 -2.35 16.46 66.93
C ALA A 590 -2.51 17.59 65.83
N SER A 591 -3.68 18.23 65.53
CA SER A 591 -5.15 17.92 65.55
C SER A 591 -6.05 19.02 64.86
N TRP A 592 -7.29 18.70 64.41
CA TRP A 592 -8.48 19.61 64.13
C TRP A 592 -8.38 20.67 62.97
N SER A 593 -9.37 21.51 62.53
CA SER A 593 -10.88 21.59 62.39
C SER A 593 -11.28 22.92 61.63
N SER A 594 -12.49 23.31 61.15
CA SER A 594 -13.72 22.72 60.55
C SER A 594 -14.69 23.82 59.96
N ASN A 595 -15.82 23.44 59.31
CA ASN A 595 -17.08 24.19 58.97
C ASN A 595 -17.19 25.52 58.14
N SER A 596 -17.68 25.38 56.88
CA SER A 596 -18.89 26.01 56.23
C SER A 596 -19.07 27.52 55.83
N LEU A 597 -19.80 27.70 54.70
CA LEU A 597 -20.66 28.85 54.23
C LEU A 597 -20.09 30.01 53.35
N ALA A 598 -20.94 30.56 52.45
CA ALA A 598 -20.65 31.59 51.42
C ALA A 598 -21.87 32.52 51.13
N PRO A 599 -21.73 33.73 50.51
CA PRO A 599 -22.41 34.03 49.22
C PRO A 599 -21.70 35.08 48.28
N LYS A 600 -22.43 35.86 47.44
CA LYS A 600 -22.02 36.68 46.24
C LYS A 600 -23.03 37.85 45.99
N GLY A 601 -22.88 38.91 45.16
CA GLY A 601 -21.83 39.46 44.26
C GLY A 601 -22.40 40.47 43.18
N LEU A 602 -21.56 41.04 42.28
CA LEU A 602 -21.87 41.88 41.05
C LEU A 602 -22.22 43.40 41.21
N GLY A 603 -22.09 44.30 40.20
CA GLY A 603 -21.51 44.22 38.81
C GLY A 603 -21.79 45.42 37.85
N LYS A 604 -21.31 45.40 36.55
CA LYS A 604 -21.69 46.16 35.26
C LYS A 604 -20.57 46.20 34.12
N TRP A 605 -20.71 46.56 32.79
CA TRP A 605 -21.68 46.16 31.70
C TRP A 605 -21.61 46.64 30.14
N ALA A 606 -20.66 47.43 29.53
CA ALA A 606 -20.94 48.43 28.40
C ALA A 606 -20.82 48.30 26.83
N ASN A 607 -21.13 49.45 26.15
CA ASN A 607 -21.29 49.78 24.70
C ASN A 607 -20.67 51.15 24.26
N VAL A 608 -20.36 51.33 22.95
CA VAL A 608 -20.91 52.33 21.97
C VAL A 608 -20.38 52.03 20.54
N HIS A 609 -21.04 52.57 19.49
CA HIS A 609 -20.93 52.27 18.03
C HIS A 609 -19.62 52.78 17.33
N ARG A 610 -19.40 52.72 15.99
CA ARG A 610 -20.22 52.42 14.77
C ARG A 610 -19.33 52.08 13.53
N PRO A 611 -19.87 51.46 12.45
CA PRO A 611 -19.35 51.58 11.08
C PRO A 611 -20.19 52.53 10.19
N THR A 612 -19.72 52.84 8.98
CA THR A 612 -20.39 53.64 7.93
C THR A 612 -20.26 52.93 6.56
N PRO A 613 -21.22 53.10 5.61
CA PRO A 613 -21.32 54.30 4.76
C PRO A 613 -22.72 54.96 4.71
N THR A 614 -22.85 56.03 3.94
CA THR A 614 -24.07 56.85 3.64
C THR A 614 -24.77 56.36 2.34
N PHE A 615 -25.98 56.79 1.91
CA PHE A 615 -26.64 58.12 1.94
C PHE A 615 -28.20 58.09 1.79
N ILE A 616 -28.85 59.18 2.25
CA ILE A 616 -30.03 59.91 1.68
C ILE A 616 -31.49 59.37 1.80
N SER A 617 -32.35 60.19 2.49
CA SER A 617 -33.81 60.46 2.38
C SER A 617 -34.91 59.36 2.45
N THR A 618 -36.16 59.58 2.92
CA THR A 618 -36.81 60.52 3.90
C THR A 618 -38.10 59.80 4.47
N PRO A 619 -39.26 60.38 4.91
CA PRO A 619 -39.64 60.31 6.35
C PRO A 619 -41.10 59.84 6.69
N THR A 620 -41.53 60.06 7.95
CA THR A 620 -42.93 60.15 8.51
C THR A 620 -43.79 58.86 8.63
N SER A 621 -44.71 58.67 9.63
CA SER A 621 -45.01 59.38 10.91
C SER A 621 -46.06 58.66 11.82
N THR A 622 -45.98 58.83 13.16
CA THR A 622 -47.07 58.89 14.22
C THR A 622 -48.10 57.74 14.43
N ALA A 623 -48.66 57.43 15.63
CA ALA A 623 -48.50 57.92 17.04
C ALA A 623 -48.29 56.76 18.07
N SER A 624 -49.02 56.43 19.17
CA SER A 624 -50.32 56.79 19.82
C SER A 624 -50.30 56.43 21.35
N ASN A 625 -51.37 56.69 22.15
CA ASN A 625 -51.47 56.49 23.65
C ASN A 625 -52.97 56.52 24.14
N PRO A 626 -53.41 56.44 25.45
CA PRO A 626 -52.76 56.07 26.75
C PRO A 626 -53.59 55.29 27.86
N THR A 627 -52.90 54.83 28.92
CA THR A 627 -53.23 54.75 30.41
C THR A 627 -54.42 53.98 31.07
N SER A 628 -54.09 53.17 32.12
CA SER A 628 -54.62 53.30 33.52
C SER A 628 -53.84 52.51 34.62
N THR A 629 -53.40 53.22 35.69
CA THR A 629 -53.16 52.77 37.11
C THR A 629 -52.34 51.51 37.53
N SER A 630 -51.09 51.75 37.94
CA SER A 630 -50.43 51.38 39.23
C SER A 630 -50.35 49.94 39.80
N GLN A 631 -49.14 49.34 39.76
CA GLN A 631 -48.33 48.89 40.93
C GLN A 631 -46.86 48.55 40.50
N PRO A 632 -45.86 48.47 41.40
CA PRO A 632 -44.43 48.60 41.03
C PRO A 632 -43.61 47.30 40.94
N PRO A 633 -42.71 47.17 39.93
CA PRO A 633 -41.53 46.30 39.95
C PRO A 633 -40.20 47.08 39.94
N ALA A 634 -39.07 46.42 40.21
CA ALA A 634 -37.75 47.05 40.38
C ALA A 634 -36.83 47.01 39.15
N ASP A 635 -35.95 48.01 39.04
CA ASP A 635 -35.16 48.33 37.84
C ASP A 635 -33.77 47.67 37.72
N SER A 636 -33.29 47.60 36.47
CA SER A 636 -31.86 47.58 36.12
C SER A 636 -31.65 48.46 34.88
N PRO A 637 -30.60 49.33 34.78
CA PRO A 637 -29.54 49.05 33.78
C PRO A 637 -28.06 49.48 34.13
N PRO A 638 -27.35 50.46 33.51
CA PRO A 638 -26.22 50.21 32.58
C PRO A 638 -24.73 50.63 32.98
N ARG A 639 -23.97 51.42 32.17
CA ARG A 639 -22.64 51.19 31.44
C ARG A 639 -21.53 50.21 32.06
N PRO A 640 -20.15 50.38 32.21
CA PRO A 640 -18.92 50.88 31.45
C PRO A 640 -17.93 49.79 30.77
N ILE A 641 -16.80 50.16 30.08
CA ILE A 641 -16.02 49.46 28.95
C ILE A 641 -14.56 48.90 29.25
N ARG A 642 -13.96 47.95 28.45
CA ARG A 642 -12.46 47.75 28.26
C ARG A 642 -11.95 47.07 26.93
N ARG A 643 -10.62 47.09 26.65
CA ARG A 643 -9.88 46.73 25.37
C ARG A 643 -9.41 45.24 25.22
N ARG A 644 -8.81 44.85 24.07
CA ARG A 644 -8.15 43.55 23.74
C ARG A 644 -6.77 43.69 23.06
N PHE A 645 -5.90 42.67 23.19
CA PHE A 645 -4.81 42.30 22.27
C PHE A 645 -4.49 40.78 22.34
N ALA A 646 -4.02 40.22 21.21
CA ALA A 646 -3.17 39.02 20.99
C ALA A 646 -3.42 37.60 21.59
N THR A 647 -3.26 36.60 20.70
CA THR A 647 -2.61 35.27 20.84
C THR A 647 -3.12 34.11 21.74
N THR A 648 -3.52 33.02 21.05
CA THR A 648 -3.21 31.57 21.28
C THR A 648 -3.58 30.80 22.57
N GLY A 649 -4.03 29.55 22.40
CA GLY A 649 -4.06 28.50 23.44
C GLY A 649 -5.48 28.10 23.92
N ARG A 650 -6.00 26.94 23.49
CA ARG A 650 -7.34 26.44 23.90
C ARG A 650 -7.26 25.13 24.70
N VAL A 651 -6.86 25.23 25.97
CA VAL A 651 -6.84 24.10 26.92
C VAL A 651 -8.27 23.71 27.34
N ARG A 652 -8.56 22.41 27.50
CA ARG A 652 -9.88 21.88 27.91
C ARG A 652 -9.92 21.53 29.41
N SER A 653 -10.36 22.46 30.24
CA SER A 653 -10.76 22.22 31.64
C SER A 653 -12.21 21.67 31.74
N GLY A 654 -12.49 20.88 32.78
CA GLY A 654 -13.82 20.29 33.05
C GLY A 654 -13.74 18.91 33.72
N CYS A 655 -14.83 18.46 34.36
CA CYS A 655 -14.90 17.20 35.10
C CYS A 655 -14.81 15.94 34.22
N LEU A 656 -14.41 14.81 34.81
CA LEU A 656 -14.25 13.54 34.09
C LEU A 656 -15.59 12.99 33.57
N THR A 657 -16.68 13.12 34.32
CA THR A 657 -18.01 12.64 33.89
C THR A 657 -18.52 13.36 32.63
N CYS A 658 -18.43 14.69 32.56
CA CYS A 658 -18.78 15.43 31.34
C CYS A 658 -17.81 15.13 30.17
N LYS A 659 -16.52 14.96 30.48
CA LYS A 659 -15.48 14.61 29.50
C LYS A 659 -15.69 13.21 28.89
N LYS A 660 -16.04 12.20 29.71
CA LYS A 660 -16.49 10.85 29.28
C LYS A 660 -17.69 10.96 28.33
N ARG A 661 -18.68 11.79 28.68
CA ARG A 661 -19.91 12.06 27.90
C ARG A 661 -19.72 12.98 26.68
N LYS A 662 -18.49 13.43 26.38
CA LYS A 662 -18.14 14.37 25.29
C LYS A 662 -18.94 15.70 25.27
N LYS A 663 -19.60 16.08 26.37
CA LYS A 663 -20.29 17.38 26.50
C LYS A 663 -19.34 18.41 27.12
N LYS A 664 -19.55 19.70 26.83
CA LYS A 664 -18.81 20.78 27.49
C LYS A 664 -19.16 20.74 28.98
N CYS A 665 -18.16 20.83 29.85
CA CYS A 665 -18.39 21.03 31.28
C CYS A 665 -18.76 22.50 31.51
N ASP A 666 -19.90 22.74 32.16
CA ASP A 666 -20.39 24.08 32.53
C ASP A 666 -19.39 24.78 33.47
N ASP A 667 -18.72 23.98 34.31
CA ASP A 667 -17.75 24.40 35.31
C ASP A 667 -16.36 24.57 34.68
N GLN A 668 -15.94 25.83 34.52
CA GLN A 668 -14.67 26.22 33.86
C GLN A 668 -13.77 27.12 34.74
N ARG A 669 -14.06 27.28 36.03
CA ARG A 669 -13.27 28.11 36.95
C ARG A 669 -12.69 27.27 38.08
N TRP A 670 -11.37 27.37 38.26
CA TRP A 670 -10.66 26.86 39.44
C TRP A 670 -10.11 28.06 40.22
N PRO A 671 -10.14 28.07 41.57
CA PRO A 671 -10.76 27.11 42.51
C PRO A 671 -12.06 27.67 43.18
N TYR A 672 -13.05 26.81 43.49
CA TYR A 672 -13.56 26.53 44.88
C TYR A 672 -14.90 25.74 44.97
N GLU A 673 -15.07 25.04 46.11
CA GLU A 673 -16.29 24.71 46.89
C GLU A 673 -17.49 23.89 46.37
N GLY A 674 -17.79 23.74 45.08
CA GLY A 674 -18.92 22.87 44.68
C GLY A 674 -18.59 21.37 44.84
N GLU A 675 -19.55 20.48 45.13
CA GLU A 675 -19.32 19.01 45.04
C GLU A 675 -19.42 18.47 43.61
N SER A 676 -20.37 18.99 42.82
CA SER A 676 -20.65 18.53 41.46
C SER A 676 -20.93 19.70 40.49
N CYS A 677 -20.66 19.50 39.20
CA CYS A 677 -21.03 20.48 38.17
C CYS A 677 -22.51 20.36 37.79
N GLN A 678 -23.15 21.48 37.42
CA GLN A 678 -24.60 21.54 37.14
C GLN A 678 -25.07 20.58 36.03
N SER A 679 -24.22 20.27 35.05
CA SER A 679 -24.48 19.30 33.97
C SER A 679 -24.52 17.83 34.44
N CYS A 680 -23.90 17.54 35.59
CA CYS A 680 -23.96 16.24 36.25
C CYS A 680 -25.11 16.19 37.26
N ALA A 681 -25.25 17.24 38.10
CA ALA A 681 -26.30 17.35 39.10
C ALA A 681 -27.72 17.25 38.50
N ARG A 682 -28.01 18.00 37.42
CA ARG A 682 -29.32 17.95 36.72
C ARG A 682 -29.68 16.60 36.10
N LEU A 683 -28.75 15.64 36.07
CA LEU A 683 -28.94 14.33 35.46
C LEU A 683 -28.69 13.18 36.46
N GLY A 684 -28.58 13.47 37.76
CA GLY A 684 -28.32 12.46 38.80
C GLY A 684 -26.96 11.76 38.67
N LEU A 685 -26.01 12.34 37.94
CA LEU A 685 -24.73 11.68 37.62
C LEU A 685 -23.63 12.06 38.62
N VAL A 686 -22.93 11.05 39.15
CA VAL A 686 -21.74 11.24 39.99
C VAL A 686 -20.67 12.03 39.22
N CYS A 687 -20.17 13.11 39.82
CA CYS A 687 -19.31 14.08 39.15
C CYS A 687 -17.81 13.87 39.48
N GLU A 688 -17.20 12.86 38.86
CA GLU A 688 -15.77 12.57 39.00
C GLU A 688 -14.89 13.80 38.69
N ARG A 689 -14.01 14.17 39.64
CA ARG A 689 -12.90 15.10 39.43
C ARG A 689 -11.60 14.33 39.22
N ALA A 690 -10.67 14.91 38.47
CA ALA A 690 -9.33 14.37 38.35
C ALA A 690 -8.47 14.86 39.54
N PRO A 691 -7.68 14.00 40.20
CA PRO A 691 -6.74 14.43 41.22
C PRO A 691 -5.65 15.32 40.62
N LEU A 692 -5.16 16.28 41.41
CA LEU A 692 -4.03 17.13 41.03
C LEU A 692 -2.75 16.28 40.94
N ARG A 693 -2.01 16.41 39.84
CA ARG A 693 -0.68 15.83 39.71
C ARG A 693 0.32 16.82 40.30
N THR A 694 0.96 16.45 41.41
CA THR A 694 2.08 17.23 41.95
C THR A 694 3.22 17.28 40.94
N VAL A 695 3.83 18.46 40.81
CA VAL A 695 5.04 18.68 40.01
C VAL A 695 6.15 19.00 41.00
N THR A 696 7.20 18.18 41.00
CA THR A 696 8.41 18.46 41.79
C THR A 696 9.17 19.65 41.19
N PRO A 697 9.64 20.61 42.01
CA PRO A 697 10.33 21.79 41.50
C PRO A 697 11.76 21.45 41.06
N HIS A 698 12.14 21.88 39.85
CA HIS A 698 13.55 22.00 39.49
C HIS A 698 14.19 23.17 40.24
N GLN A 699 15.42 22.98 40.73
CA GLN A 699 16.20 24.07 41.33
C GLN A 699 16.62 25.12 40.28
N PRO A 700 16.67 26.41 40.64
CA PRO A 700 17.14 27.47 39.75
C PRO A 700 18.67 27.52 39.68
N LYS A 701 19.25 27.50 38.46
CA LYS A 701 20.62 28.00 38.25
C LYS A 701 20.59 29.52 38.12
N GLN A 702 21.50 30.19 38.81
CA GLN A 702 21.58 31.65 38.88
C GLN A 702 21.98 32.28 37.54
N LYS A 703 21.50 33.51 37.30
CA LYS A 703 21.93 34.39 36.23
C LYS A 703 22.77 35.50 36.86
N ARG A 704 24.05 35.64 36.47
CA ARG A 704 24.84 36.85 36.73
C ARG A 704 25.01 37.63 35.44
N SER A 705 24.86 38.95 35.55
CA SER A 705 25.20 39.94 34.54
C SER A 705 26.68 40.33 34.65
N ASN A 706 27.23 40.92 33.58
CA ASN A 706 28.22 41.98 33.68
C ASN A 706 28.15 42.83 32.40
N ASP A 707 27.74 44.09 32.53
CA ASP A 707 27.85 45.14 31.52
C ASP A 707 28.59 46.30 32.19
N GLN A 708 29.93 46.24 32.23
CA GLN A 708 30.80 47.39 32.53
C GLN A 708 32.27 46.98 32.34
N GLU A 709 32.88 47.43 31.26
CA GLU A 709 34.06 48.29 31.31
C GLU A 709 34.25 49.03 29.98
N ARG A 710 35.16 50.01 29.94
CA ARG A 710 35.34 50.97 28.84
C ARG A 710 36.71 50.77 28.18
N GLN A 711 36.83 51.37 26.98
CA GLN A 711 38.03 52.06 26.42
C GLN A 711 39.32 51.87 27.24
N GLU A 712 40.43 51.40 26.66
CA GLU A 712 41.29 52.22 25.78
C GLU A 712 42.28 51.39 24.92
N GLU A 713 43.23 52.10 24.29
CA GLU A 713 44.45 51.68 23.57
C GLU A 713 44.35 51.20 22.11
N GLU A 714 45.02 51.98 21.24
CA GLU A 714 45.33 51.71 19.83
C GLU A 714 46.71 51.04 19.71
N GLY A 715 46.99 50.28 18.65
CA GLY A 715 48.31 49.69 18.46
C GLY A 715 48.56 48.97 17.14
N SER A 716 49.51 49.47 16.35
CA SER A 716 50.19 48.83 15.21
C SER A 716 51.71 49.14 15.36
N PRO A 717 52.68 48.64 14.55
CA PRO A 717 52.55 47.89 13.28
C PRO A 717 53.60 46.75 13.03
N GLU A 718 53.57 46.22 11.79
CA GLU A 718 54.73 45.89 10.93
C GLU A 718 55.49 44.52 10.92
N GLN A 719 56.06 44.23 9.72
CA GLN A 719 57.10 43.23 9.33
C GLN A 719 56.72 41.73 9.46
N GLY A 720 57.09 40.78 8.57
CA GLY A 720 57.79 40.74 7.27
C GLY A 720 58.65 39.45 7.14
N GLY A 721 58.82 38.70 6.04
CA GLY A 721 58.27 38.68 4.67
C GLY A 721 59.00 37.65 3.74
N VAL A 722 58.65 37.59 2.43
CA VAL A 722 59.48 37.15 1.26
C VAL A 722 59.95 35.68 1.07
N ARG A 723 59.21 34.91 0.22
CA ARG A 723 59.65 34.15 -1.01
C ARG A 723 58.47 33.29 -1.55
N VAL A 724 58.08 33.19 -2.83
CA VAL A 724 58.68 33.30 -4.19
C VAL A 724 59.32 32.00 -4.72
N GLY A 725 58.82 31.50 -5.87
CA GLY A 725 59.16 30.20 -6.52
C GLY A 725 57.88 29.44 -6.94
N ASP A 726 57.26 29.54 -8.13
CA ASP A 726 57.68 29.35 -9.54
C ASP A 726 58.05 27.88 -9.90
N ILE A 727 57.69 27.25 -11.05
CA ILE A 727 57.01 27.74 -12.28
C ILE A 727 56.42 26.59 -13.17
N THR A 728 55.22 26.77 -13.78
CA THR A 728 54.71 26.10 -15.03
C THR A 728 54.53 24.55 -15.12
N ARG A 729 53.89 23.89 -16.13
CA ARG A 729 52.95 24.20 -17.27
C ARG A 729 52.16 22.91 -17.65
N LYS A 730 50.84 22.97 -17.88
CA LYS A 730 50.09 22.96 -19.18
C LYS A 730 50.24 21.76 -20.16
N MET A 731 49.07 21.29 -20.61
CA MET A 731 48.71 20.84 -22.00
C MET A 731 49.37 19.56 -22.55
N GLU A 732 48.84 18.80 -23.53
CA GLU A 732 47.49 18.59 -24.12
C GLU A 732 47.62 17.41 -25.15
N VAL A 733 46.56 17.05 -25.90
CA VAL A 733 46.57 16.24 -27.15
C VAL A 733 46.69 14.69 -26.97
N ARG A 734 46.32 13.78 -27.90
CA ARG A 734 45.05 13.52 -28.67
C ARG A 734 45.22 12.23 -29.53
N ASN A 735 44.11 11.51 -29.79
CA ASN A 735 43.83 10.64 -30.98
C ASN A 735 44.51 9.24 -31.18
N ARG A 736 43.62 8.23 -31.23
CA ARG A 736 43.38 7.24 -32.33
C ARG A 736 44.41 6.18 -32.79
N GLY A 737 43.94 4.92 -32.75
CA GLY A 737 44.01 3.94 -33.85
C GLY A 737 44.74 2.62 -33.54
N SER A 738 44.62 1.51 -34.28
CA SER A 738 43.57 0.97 -35.20
C SER A 738 44.05 -0.40 -35.74
N VAL A 739 43.17 -1.24 -36.34
CA VAL A 739 43.48 -2.51 -37.08
C VAL A 739 43.98 -3.68 -36.18
N GLY A 740 43.69 -4.96 -36.42
CA GLY A 740 42.76 -5.67 -37.34
C GLY A 740 42.90 -7.20 -37.19
N ASP A 741 41.82 -7.96 -36.95
CA ASP A 741 41.04 -8.76 -37.93
C ASP A 741 41.73 -10.03 -38.50
N ARG A 742 41.21 -11.24 -38.16
CA ARG A 742 41.09 -12.42 -39.07
C ARG A 742 40.28 -13.63 -38.52
N ARG A 743 39.08 -13.82 -39.09
CA ARG A 743 38.38 -15.07 -39.53
C ARG A 743 38.60 -16.47 -38.89
N LYS A 744 37.48 -17.01 -38.36
CA LYS A 744 36.76 -18.29 -38.69
C LYS A 744 37.26 -19.71 -38.28
N SER A 745 36.29 -20.51 -37.80
CA SER A 745 36.03 -21.98 -37.98
C SER A 745 36.98 -23.05 -37.39
N CYS A 746 36.58 -24.30 -37.05
CA CYS A 746 35.29 -24.91 -36.60
C CYS A 746 35.48 -26.42 -36.24
N ILE A 747 34.71 -26.95 -35.28
CA ILE A 747 34.24 -28.36 -35.13
C ILE A 747 35.23 -29.47 -34.64
N SER A 748 34.72 -30.35 -33.75
CA SER A 748 35.11 -31.76 -33.40
C SER A 748 36.42 -32.08 -32.64
N ASN A 749 36.57 -33.24 -31.94
CA ASN A 749 35.66 -34.01 -31.04
C ASN A 749 36.43 -35.14 -30.29
N ALA A 750 36.02 -35.51 -29.06
CA ALA A 750 36.16 -36.79 -28.30
C ALA A 750 37.48 -37.66 -28.25
N GLY A 751 37.75 -38.33 -27.12
CA GLY A 751 38.70 -39.49 -27.01
C GLY A 751 39.24 -39.84 -25.59
N ASN A 752 39.41 -41.14 -25.29
CA ASN A 752 39.85 -41.76 -24.01
C ASN A 752 40.99 -42.81 -24.28
N THR A 753 41.62 -43.62 -23.41
CA THR A 753 41.53 -44.08 -21.98
C THR A 753 42.98 -44.15 -21.34
N GLU A 754 43.52 -44.97 -20.40
CA GLU A 754 43.16 -46.12 -19.48
C GLU A 754 44.31 -46.44 -18.46
N ASN A 755 44.05 -47.24 -17.39
CA ASN A 755 44.93 -48.16 -16.58
C ASN A 755 46.26 -47.70 -15.91
N THR A 756 46.88 -48.28 -14.83
CA THR A 756 46.59 -49.20 -13.65
C THR A 756 47.78 -49.01 -12.61
N ASP A 757 48.24 -49.81 -11.61
CA ASP A 757 48.07 -51.17 -10.99
C ASP A 757 48.77 -51.27 -9.57
N ASN A 758 48.46 -52.29 -8.71
CA ASN A 758 49.22 -52.83 -7.52
C ASN A 758 49.51 -51.86 -6.29
N GLU A 759 50.02 -52.19 -5.07
CA GLU A 759 50.18 -53.34 -4.09
C GLU A 759 50.75 -52.79 -2.72
N SER A 760 51.02 -53.49 -1.57
CA SER A 760 50.44 -54.63 -0.79
C SER A 760 51.10 -54.77 0.63
N ASN A 761 50.44 -55.44 1.62
CA ASN A 761 50.94 -56.02 2.92
C ASN A 761 51.59 -55.12 4.03
N SER A 762 51.61 -55.44 5.35
CA SER A 762 50.88 -56.40 6.23
C SER A 762 50.98 -56.08 7.76
N ASP A 763 50.13 -56.72 8.60
CA ASP A 763 50.23 -57.08 10.05
C ASP A 763 50.29 -56.04 11.23
N GLY A 764 49.52 -56.32 12.33
CA GLY A 764 50.12 -56.31 13.71
C GLY A 764 49.51 -55.54 14.92
N ALA A 765 48.51 -56.11 15.62
CA ALA A 765 48.23 -55.98 17.09
C ALA A 765 47.79 -54.60 17.73
N SER A 766 47.60 -54.54 19.06
CA SER A 766 46.62 -53.64 19.76
C SER A 766 47.11 -52.96 21.10
N PRO A 767 46.23 -52.45 22.02
CA PRO A 767 46.05 -51.03 22.43
C PRO A 767 46.76 -50.59 23.73
N PRO A 768 46.64 -49.33 24.23
CA PRO A 768 45.72 -49.07 25.37
C PRO A 768 45.18 -47.61 25.66
N PHE A 769 43.96 -47.55 26.22
CA PHE A 769 43.42 -46.67 27.31
C PHE A 769 43.69 -45.12 27.49
N ARG A 770 42.54 -44.40 27.64
CA ARG A 770 42.20 -43.28 28.60
C ARG A 770 42.48 -41.79 28.31
N SER A 771 41.70 -40.97 29.05
CA SER A 771 41.43 -39.51 29.04
C SER A 771 42.34 -38.73 30.07
N PRO A 772 42.17 -37.42 30.46
CA PRO A 772 41.02 -36.48 30.31
C PRO A 772 41.23 -34.91 30.24
N SER A 773 40.11 -34.18 30.07
CA SER A 773 39.65 -32.93 30.77
C SER A 773 40.23 -31.49 30.56
N LEU A 774 39.29 -30.55 30.30
CA LEU A 774 39.10 -29.17 30.88
C LEU A 774 40.09 -28.02 30.44
N PRO A 775 39.87 -26.72 30.80
CA PRO A 775 38.82 -25.83 30.24
C PRO A 775 39.32 -24.37 29.93
N TYR A 776 38.46 -23.44 29.44
CA TYR A 776 38.73 -21.99 29.55
C TYR A 776 37.48 -21.06 29.61
N GLN A 777 37.69 -19.75 29.84
CA GLN A 777 36.71 -18.78 30.36
C GLN A 777 36.76 -17.40 29.64
N MET A 778 35.68 -16.60 29.70
CA MET A 778 35.58 -15.25 29.08
C MET A 778 36.05 -14.10 30.00
N PRO A 779 36.62 -13.01 29.43
CA PRO A 779 36.70 -11.68 30.04
C PRO A 779 35.76 -10.63 29.36
N ALA A 780 35.68 -9.42 29.92
CA ALA A 780 34.69 -8.38 29.55
C ALA A 780 35.28 -7.11 28.88
N SER A 781 34.39 -6.24 28.38
CA SER A 781 34.65 -5.08 27.51
C SER A 781 35.22 -3.82 28.20
N ARG A 782 36.04 -3.05 27.46
CA ARG A 782 36.18 -1.58 27.61
C ARG A 782 36.68 -0.91 26.32
N ASP A 783 36.42 0.39 26.19
CA ASP A 783 36.38 1.11 24.91
C ASP A 783 37.71 1.71 24.41
N GLY A 784 37.84 1.82 23.08
CA GLY A 784 38.17 3.11 22.44
C GLY A 784 39.48 3.24 21.66
N GLY A 785 39.39 3.39 20.32
CA GLY A 785 40.40 4.11 19.53
C GLY A 785 40.80 3.50 18.18
N ALA A 786 40.29 4.11 17.09
CA ALA A 786 40.86 4.21 15.74
C ALA A 786 41.79 3.10 15.17
N ALA A 787 41.28 2.39 14.15
CA ALA A 787 42.08 1.84 13.04
C ALA A 787 41.18 1.73 11.79
N ASP A 788 41.43 2.58 10.80
CA ASP A 788 40.89 2.45 9.44
C ASP A 788 41.93 1.75 8.53
N GLU A 789 41.48 1.21 7.39
CA GLU A 789 42.30 0.67 6.27
C GLU A 789 43.27 -0.50 6.58
N GLU A 790 42.82 -1.75 6.33
CA GLU A 790 43.49 -2.74 5.44
C GLU A 790 42.82 -4.14 5.43
N ILE A 791 41.54 -4.25 5.01
CA ILE A 791 40.96 -5.52 4.51
C ILE A 791 40.08 -5.21 3.28
N ALA A 792 40.71 -5.07 2.09
CA ALA A 792 40.03 -4.54 0.91
C ALA A 792 40.42 -5.16 -0.44
N ASP A 793 40.94 -6.40 -0.51
CA ASP A 793 41.04 -7.08 -1.81
C ASP A 793 40.95 -8.63 -1.77
N PHE A 794 39.73 -9.18 -1.68
CA PHE A 794 39.44 -10.55 -2.16
C PHE A 794 37.97 -10.79 -2.59
N VAL A 795 37.26 -9.79 -3.11
CA VAL A 795 35.89 -9.96 -3.65
C VAL A 795 35.71 -9.28 -5.01
N LYS A 796 35.86 -10.05 -6.09
CA LYS A 796 35.48 -9.73 -7.47
C LYS A 796 34.99 -11.05 -8.10
N THR A 797 33.75 -11.23 -8.59
CA THR A 797 32.65 -10.29 -8.89
C THR A 797 31.25 -10.92 -8.71
N PRO A 798 30.21 -10.15 -8.32
CA PRO A 798 28.80 -10.53 -8.47
C PRO A 798 28.02 -9.59 -9.41
N SER A 799 27.06 -10.11 -10.18
CA SER A 799 26.28 -9.35 -11.16
C SER A 799 25.09 -8.58 -10.56
N SER A 800 25.32 -7.29 -10.27
CA SER A 800 24.35 -6.18 -10.31
C SER A 800 22.87 -6.44 -9.96
N GLY A 801 22.43 -6.00 -8.77
CA GLY A 801 21.01 -5.75 -8.49
C GLY A 801 20.64 -5.65 -7.02
N PHE A 802 21.14 -6.59 -6.20
CA PHE A 802 20.60 -6.86 -4.85
C PHE A 802 21.06 -5.85 -3.77
N MET A 803 22.32 -5.39 -3.82
CA MET A 803 22.93 -4.64 -2.71
C MET A 803 22.46 -3.19 -2.53
N ALA A 804 21.77 -2.60 -3.52
CA ALA A 804 21.31 -1.21 -3.46
C ALA A 804 20.19 -0.93 -2.43
N LEU A 805 19.71 -1.97 -1.72
CA LEU A 805 18.64 -1.89 -0.73
C LEU A 805 19.11 -1.63 0.72
N PHE A 806 20.41 -1.76 1.00
CA PHE A 806 20.91 -2.00 2.37
C PHE A 806 21.66 -0.83 3.05
N ALA A 807 21.71 0.35 2.43
CA ALA A 807 22.25 1.55 3.09
C ALA A 807 21.27 2.10 4.16
N LEU A 808 21.79 2.31 5.38
CA LEU A 808 21.13 2.94 6.53
C LEU A 808 21.22 4.49 6.40
N ASP A 809 20.46 5.36 7.09
CA ASP A 809 19.98 5.31 8.48
C ASP A 809 18.45 5.48 8.68
N ASN A 810 17.64 5.47 7.62
CA ASN A 810 16.17 5.67 7.72
C ASN A 810 15.37 4.45 7.23
N ALA A 811 15.78 3.24 7.61
CA ALA A 811 15.08 2.01 7.27
C ALA A 811 13.76 1.85 8.06
N SER A 812 12.68 1.43 7.41
CA SER A 812 11.43 1.10 8.09
C SER A 812 11.52 -0.25 8.81
N PRO A 813 10.70 -0.52 9.85
CA PRO A 813 10.74 -1.79 10.59
C PRO A 813 10.59 -3.02 9.69
N GLU A 814 9.80 -2.92 8.62
CA GLU A 814 9.62 -3.98 7.62
C GLU A 814 10.94 -4.34 6.91
N ARG A 815 11.80 -3.36 6.59
CA ARG A 815 13.11 -3.62 5.97
C ARG A 815 14.07 -4.30 6.95
N ILE A 816 14.03 -3.90 8.22
CA ILE A 816 14.94 -4.43 9.24
C ILE A 816 14.53 -5.87 9.58
N LEU A 817 13.22 -6.16 9.63
CA LEU A 817 12.69 -7.52 9.74
C LEU A 817 13.02 -8.40 8.53
N LEU A 818 12.95 -7.86 7.31
CA LEU A 818 13.34 -8.61 6.11
C LEU A 818 14.85 -8.91 6.10
N LYS A 819 15.68 -7.94 6.48
CA LYS A 819 17.12 -8.13 6.63
C LYS A 819 17.42 -9.22 7.67
N TYR A 820 16.80 -9.13 8.85
CA TYR A 820 16.96 -10.13 9.91
C TYR A 820 16.47 -11.53 9.49
N TYR A 821 15.35 -11.62 8.73
CA TYR A 821 14.91 -12.89 8.17
C TYR A 821 15.97 -13.54 7.28
N VAL A 822 16.51 -12.79 6.32
CA VAL A 822 17.46 -13.30 5.32
C VAL A 822 18.84 -13.61 5.91
N GLU A 823 19.30 -12.83 6.88
CA GLU A 823 20.65 -12.96 7.45
C GLU A 823 20.73 -13.85 8.70
N HIS A 824 19.64 -13.97 9.48
CA HIS A 824 19.67 -14.65 10.78
C HIS A 824 18.66 -15.80 10.86
N LEU A 825 17.41 -15.62 10.40
CA LEU A 825 16.38 -16.64 10.64
C LEU A 825 16.34 -17.75 9.59
N ALA A 826 16.39 -17.42 8.29
CA ALA A 826 16.39 -18.42 7.23
C ALA A 826 17.57 -19.43 7.31
N PRO A 827 18.80 -19.05 7.73
CA PRO A 827 19.87 -20.01 8.01
C PRO A 827 19.54 -21.03 9.12
N LEU A 828 18.78 -20.65 10.15
CA LEU A 828 18.36 -21.54 11.25
C LEU A 828 17.27 -22.53 10.83
N CYS A 829 16.58 -22.28 9.71
CA CYS A 829 15.52 -23.14 9.19
C CYS A 829 16.01 -24.33 8.35
N SER A 830 17.34 -24.48 8.13
CA SER A 830 17.90 -25.47 7.21
C SER A 830 19.15 -26.11 7.79
N ILE A 831 19.27 -27.44 7.66
CA ILE A 831 20.45 -28.17 8.15
C ILE A 831 21.65 -28.12 7.19
N LEU A 832 21.46 -27.56 5.98
CA LEU A 832 22.50 -27.36 4.96
C LEU A 832 23.09 -25.94 5.00
N GLN A 833 24.41 -25.83 4.89
CA GLN A 833 25.13 -24.54 4.90
C GLN A 833 25.12 -23.81 3.53
N GLU A 834 25.79 -22.66 3.44
CA GLU A 834 25.47 -21.62 2.47
C GLU A 834 25.57 -22.05 0.99
N GLY A 835 24.46 -21.85 0.26
CA GLY A 835 24.39 -22.01 -1.20
C GLY A 835 23.03 -22.52 -1.70
N LYS A 836 22.37 -23.41 -0.94
CA LYS A 836 21.12 -24.09 -1.33
C LYS A 836 20.02 -24.00 -0.25
N ASN A 837 19.88 -22.86 0.43
CA ASN A 837 18.84 -22.67 1.43
C ASN A 837 17.52 -22.24 0.77
N ASP A 838 16.56 -23.16 0.69
CA ASP A 838 15.27 -22.90 0.00
C ASP A 838 14.30 -22.02 0.78
N PHE A 839 14.46 -21.88 2.10
CA PHE A 839 13.77 -20.83 2.86
C PHE A 839 14.19 -19.42 2.39
N ARG A 840 15.44 -19.26 1.92
CA ARG A 840 15.89 -18.02 1.26
C ARG A 840 15.59 -17.98 -0.23
N ASN A 841 15.73 -19.11 -0.95
CA ASN A 841 15.64 -19.13 -2.41
C ASN A 841 14.21 -19.24 -2.96
N VAL A 842 13.29 -19.92 -2.26
CA VAL A 842 11.89 -20.13 -2.69
C VAL A 842 10.95 -19.12 -2.00
N LEU A 843 11.00 -19.02 -0.67
CA LEU A 843 10.03 -18.19 0.06
C LEU A 843 10.23 -16.68 -0.16
N LEU A 844 11.46 -16.20 -0.35
CA LEU A 844 11.72 -14.77 -0.51
C LEU A 844 11.20 -14.21 -1.85
N PRO A 845 11.43 -14.84 -3.03
CA PRO A 845 10.76 -14.44 -4.26
C PRO A 845 9.23 -14.55 -4.16
N MET A 846 8.73 -15.66 -3.61
CA MET A 846 7.29 -15.89 -3.43
C MET A 846 6.63 -14.81 -2.54
N ALA A 847 7.34 -14.30 -1.54
CA ALA A 847 6.89 -13.20 -0.68
C ALA A 847 6.97 -11.81 -1.36
N ILE A 848 7.78 -11.64 -2.40
CA ILE A 848 7.82 -10.37 -3.16
C ILE A 848 6.56 -10.22 -4.02
N ASP A 849 6.01 -11.32 -4.54
CA ASP A 849 4.74 -11.31 -5.27
C ASP A 849 3.49 -11.46 -4.35
N ASP A 850 3.56 -12.25 -3.27
CA ASP A 850 2.46 -12.39 -2.30
C ASP A 850 2.72 -11.64 -0.97
N SER A 851 2.00 -10.52 -0.80
CA SER A 851 2.09 -9.70 0.41
C SER A 851 1.63 -10.39 1.70
N SER A 852 0.84 -11.46 1.62
CA SER A 852 0.36 -12.24 2.77
C SER A 852 1.52 -13.03 3.36
N LEU A 853 2.25 -13.75 2.49
CA LEU A 853 3.48 -14.46 2.84
C LEU A 853 4.55 -13.50 3.35
N LEU A 854 4.69 -12.30 2.75
CA LEU A 854 5.61 -11.27 3.27
C LEU A 854 5.26 -10.83 4.70
N TYR A 855 3.97 -10.69 5.02
CA TYR A 855 3.53 -10.41 6.39
C TYR A 855 3.71 -11.61 7.32
N ALA A 856 3.64 -12.85 6.83
CA ALA A 856 3.98 -14.04 7.61
C ALA A 856 5.49 -14.06 7.94
N LEU A 857 6.37 -13.77 6.97
CA LEU A 857 7.82 -13.63 7.18
C LEU A 857 8.14 -12.51 8.19
N PHE A 858 7.49 -11.35 8.10
CA PHE A 858 7.64 -10.29 9.11
C PHE A 858 7.14 -10.72 10.49
N THR A 859 6.06 -11.51 10.57
CA THR A 859 5.54 -12.04 11.83
C THR A 859 6.57 -12.99 12.45
N TYR A 860 7.07 -13.96 11.67
CA TYR A 860 8.07 -14.95 12.09
C TYR A 860 9.37 -14.28 12.56
N ALA A 861 9.95 -13.39 11.75
CA ALA A 861 11.12 -12.61 12.14
C ALA A 861 10.84 -11.76 13.41
N SER A 862 9.66 -11.14 13.52
CA SER A 862 9.30 -10.34 14.69
C SER A 862 9.03 -11.15 15.96
N ILE A 863 8.81 -12.47 15.84
CA ILE A 863 8.73 -13.40 16.96
C ILE A 863 10.14 -13.70 17.49
N HIS A 864 11.06 -13.98 16.57
CA HIS A 864 12.43 -14.39 16.86
C HIS A 864 13.38 -13.25 17.30
N VAL A 865 13.21 -12.02 16.79
CA VAL A 865 14.12 -10.90 17.14
C VAL A 865 14.16 -10.68 18.66
N PRO A 866 15.35 -10.72 19.30
CA PRO A 866 15.49 -10.50 20.74
C PRO A 866 15.14 -9.05 21.11
N SER A 867 14.32 -8.89 22.15
CA SER A 867 13.81 -7.60 22.64
C SER A 867 14.88 -6.62 23.16
N SER A 868 16.14 -7.04 23.21
CA SER A 868 17.30 -6.30 23.75
C SER A 868 18.35 -5.90 22.70
N GLY A 869 18.16 -6.24 21.42
CA GLY A 869 19.10 -5.90 20.35
C GLY A 869 19.07 -4.43 19.91
N PRO A 870 20.04 -3.97 19.09
CA PRO A 870 20.08 -2.61 18.54
C PRO A 870 19.02 -2.33 17.45
N VAL A 871 18.16 -3.31 17.14
CA VAL A 871 16.98 -3.17 16.26
C VAL A 871 15.94 -2.27 16.95
N PRO A 872 15.29 -1.31 16.26
CA PRO A 872 14.21 -0.52 16.83
C PRO A 872 13.11 -1.41 17.40
N SER A 873 12.84 -1.28 18.70
CA SER A 873 12.11 -2.28 19.48
C SER A 873 10.72 -2.59 18.91
N ILE A 874 10.54 -3.84 18.47
CA ILE A 874 9.33 -4.28 17.78
C ILE A 874 8.22 -4.44 18.80
N THR A 875 7.42 -3.38 18.97
CA THR A 875 6.31 -3.39 19.93
C THR A 875 5.34 -4.55 19.66
N PRO A 876 4.72 -5.17 20.69
CA PRO A 876 3.74 -6.24 20.50
C PRO A 876 2.57 -5.86 19.58
N LEU A 877 2.19 -4.57 19.56
CA LEU A 877 1.18 -4.02 18.64
C LEU A 877 1.62 -4.08 17.16
N MET A 878 2.92 -4.05 16.88
CA MET A 878 3.50 -4.18 15.54
C MET A 878 3.56 -5.65 15.10
N ARG A 879 3.95 -6.58 15.99
CA ARG A 879 3.87 -8.03 15.77
C ARG A 879 2.42 -8.44 15.43
N LEU A 880 1.46 -8.09 16.29
CA LEU A 880 0.04 -8.35 16.10
C LEU A 880 -0.52 -7.75 14.79
N LYS A 881 0.01 -6.61 14.34
CA LYS A 881 -0.37 -6.02 13.05
C LYS A 881 0.11 -6.89 11.87
N PHE A 882 1.32 -7.44 11.90
CA PHE A 882 1.80 -8.33 10.84
C PHE A 882 1.03 -9.65 10.84
N GLU A 883 0.82 -10.26 12.01
CA GLU A 883 -0.02 -11.44 12.25
C GLU A 883 -1.43 -11.27 11.64
N THR A 884 -2.09 -10.16 11.99
CA THR A 884 -3.42 -9.80 11.44
C THR A 884 -3.40 -9.61 9.91
N GLN A 885 -2.30 -9.09 9.34
CA GLN A 885 -2.21 -8.88 7.90
C GLN A 885 -1.94 -10.18 7.12
N ALA A 886 -1.14 -11.11 7.66
CA ALA A 886 -0.96 -12.45 7.10
C ALA A 886 -2.27 -13.25 7.14
N ALA A 887 -2.92 -13.30 8.31
CA ALA A 887 -4.20 -14.00 8.49
C ALA A 887 -5.32 -13.44 7.61
N HIS A 888 -5.39 -12.12 7.40
CA HIS A 888 -6.35 -11.51 6.47
C HIS A 888 -6.07 -11.91 5.02
N GLY A 889 -4.80 -11.93 4.58
CA GLY A 889 -4.44 -12.35 3.23
C GLY A 889 -4.82 -13.81 2.96
N LEU A 890 -4.53 -14.69 3.91
CA LEU A 890 -4.88 -16.11 3.84
C LEU A 890 -6.41 -16.33 3.82
N SER A 891 -7.14 -15.63 4.71
CA SER A 891 -8.61 -15.66 4.74
C SER A 891 -9.25 -15.12 3.47
N GLU A 892 -8.66 -14.08 2.86
CA GLU A 892 -9.12 -13.52 1.60
C GLU A 892 -8.86 -14.47 0.42
N ALA A 893 -7.71 -15.15 0.37
CA ALA A 893 -7.40 -16.17 -0.64
C ALA A 893 -8.36 -17.37 -0.57
N ILE A 894 -8.67 -17.86 0.65
CA ILE A 894 -9.68 -18.90 0.88
C ILE A 894 -11.06 -18.45 0.38
N ARG A 895 -11.53 -17.28 0.84
CA ARG A 895 -12.86 -16.74 0.52
C ARG A 895 -13.07 -16.47 -0.97
N LEU A 896 -12.01 -16.10 -1.69
CA LEU A 896 -12.05 -15.84 -3.14
C LEU A 896 -11.81 -17.11 -3.98
N ASN A 897 -11.61 -18.28 -3.34
CA ASN A 897 -11.17 -19.53 -3.98
C ASN A 897 -9.93 -19.33 -4.87
N SER A 898 -9.03 -18.44 -4.46
CA SER A 898 -7.80 -18.06 -5.18
C SER A 898 -6.55 -18.58 -4.48
N VAL A 899 -6.66 -19.79 -3.91
CA VAL A 899 -5.58 -20.49 -3.22
C VAL A 899 -4.47 -20.83 -4.21
N SER A 900 -3.23 -20.64 -3.78
CA SER A 900 -2.02 -20.86 -4.58
C SER A 900 -0.86 -21.31 -3.69
N GLU A 901 0.29 -21.64 -4.28
CA GLU A 901 1.48 -22.10 -3.55
C GLU A 901 1.92 -21.11 -2.46
N SER A 902 1.82 -19.80 -2.71
CA SER A 902 2.08 -18.74 -1.71
C SER A 902 1.10 -18.74 -0.54
N SER A 903 -0.14 -19.21 -0.74
CA SER A 903 -1.13 -19.38 0.33
C SER A 903 -0.74 -20.54 1.26
N ILE A 904 -0.27 -21.65 0.69
CA ILE A 904 0.24 -22.80 1.45
C ILE A 904 1.52 -22.39 2.22
N ALA A 905 2.46 -21.72 1.55
CA ALA A 905 3.66 -21.17 2.16
C ALA A 905 3.35 -20.20 3.31
N CYS A 906 2.33 -19.35 3.16
CA CYS A 906 1.89 -18.42 4.20
C CYS A 906 1.34 -19.16 5.42
N ALA A 907 0.56 -20.23 5.22
CA ALA A 907 0.04 -21.05 6.31
C ALA A 907 1.15 -21.84 7.03
N LEU A 908 2.09 -22.42 6.27
CA LEU A 908 3.28 -23.09 6.80
C LEU A 908 4.12 -22.15 7.66
N ILE A 909 4.47 -20.96 7.16
CA ILE A 909 5.28 -20.00 7.92
C ILE A 909 4.53 -19.49 9.18
N CYS A 910 3.21 -19.39 9.16
CA CYS A 910 2.43 -19.15 10.38
C CYS A 910 2.53 -20.31 11.39
N SER A 911 2.56 -21.56 10.93
CA SER A 911 2.79 -22.74 11.80
C SER A 911 4.20 -22.71 12.41
N THR A 912 5.25 -22.66 11.59
CA THR A 912 6.66 -22.64 12.05
C THR A 912 6.94 -21.44 12.97
N ALA A 913 6.30 -20.30 12.73
CA ALA A 913 6.42 -19.13 13.60
C ALA A 913 5.84 -19.34 15.01
N GLU A 914 4.73 -20.08 15.15
CA GLU A 914 4.17 -20.41 16.47
C GLU A 914 4.91 -21.58 17.15
N VAL A 915 5.48 -22.52 16.37
CA VAL A 915 6.44 -23.50 16.90
C VAL A 915 7.66 -22.81 17.51
N VAL A 916 8.21 -21.79 16.85
CA VAL A 916 9.33 -20.99 17.39
C VAL A 916 8.87 -20.07 18.53
N SER A 917 7.61 -19.63 18.57
CA SER A 917 7.03 -18.84 19.68
C SER A 917 6.82 -19.66 20.96
N GLY A 918 6.67 -20.99 20.83
CA GLY A 918 6.40 -21.90 21.94
C GLY A 918 4.93 -21.90 22.39
N ASP A 919 4.01 -21.40 21.56
CA ASP A 919 2.56 -21.62 21.73
C ASP A 919 2.24 -23.08 21.39
N THR A 920 1.62 -23.79 22.33
CA THR A 920 1.40 -25.23 22.23
C THR A 920 0.27 -25.64 21.29
N ARG A 921 -0.69 -24.76 20.97
CA ARG A 921 -1.93 -25.17 20.27
C ARG A 921 -2.14 -24.49 18.92
N ARG A 922 -1.63 -23.27 18.71
CA ARG A 922 -1.88 -22.51 17.47
C ARG A 922 -1.24 -23.10 16.23
N TRP A 923 -0.01 -23.58 16.35
CA TRP A 923 0.78 -24.10 15.24
C TRP A 923 0.05 -25.24 14.50
N LEU A 924 -0.51 -26.19 15.26
CA LEU A 924 -1.25 -27.34 14.72
C LEU A 924 -2.49 -26.90 13.90
N VAL A 925 -3.18 -25.84 14.32
CA VAL A 925 -4.32 -25.28 13.57
C VAL A 925 -3.85 -24.64 12.25
N HIS A 926 -2.69 -23.97 12.24
CA HIS A 926 -2.10 -23.43 11.00
C HIS A 926 -1.61 -24.54 10.05
N LEU A 927 -1.06 -25.63 10.60
CA LEU A 927 -0.63 -26.81 9.86
C LEU A 927 -1.82 -27.55 9.22
N GLN A 928 -2.89 -27.82 9.98
CA GLN A 928 -4.15 -28.37 9.45
C GLN A 928 -4.74 -27.45 8.36
N GLY A 929 -4.71 -26.13 8.58
CA GLY A 929 -5.08 -25.14 7.57
C GLY A 929 -4.28 -25.25 6.28
N ALA A 930 -2.96 -25.44 6.36
CA ALA A 930 -2.11 -25.70 5.19
C ALA A 930 -2.50 -26.98 4.46
N GLY A 931 -2.88 -28.05 5.18
CA GLY A 931 -3.34 -29.31 4.60
C GLY A 931 -4.68 -29.19 3.85
N HIS A 932 -5.61 -28.39 4.36
CA HIS A 932 -6.85 -28.06 3.65
C HIS A 932 -6.61 -27.21 2.40
N LEU A 933 -5.71 -26.21 2.47
CA LEU A 933 -5.31 -25.40 1.31
C LEU A 933 -4.63 -26.24 0.22
N LEU A 934 -3.81 -27.22 0.62
CA LEU A 934 -3.11 -28.13 -0.28
C LEU A 934 -4.10 -29.07 -0.99
N ASN A 935 -5.09 -29.60 -0.28
CA ASN A 935 -6.23 -30.30 -0.89
C ASN A 935 -6.96 -29.40 -1.92
N GLN A 936 -7.34 -28.19 -1.51
CA GLN A 936 -8.08 -27.23 -2.35
C GLN A 936 -7.30 -26.83 -3.62
N LEU A 937 -5.96 -26.77 -3.56
CA LEU A 937 -5.13 -26.48 -4.72
C LEU A 937 -5.11 -27.63 -5.75
N GLY A 938 -5.41 -28.87 -5.34
CA GLY A 938 -5.40 -30.08 -6.16
C GLY A 938 -4.53 -31.23 -5.63
N GLY A 939 -4.21 -31.21 -4.33
CA GLY A 939 -3.56 -32.32 -3.63
C GLY A 939 -2.03 -32.45 -3.83
N PRO A 940 -1.38 -33.36 -3.08
CA PRO A 940 0.08 -33.54 -3.10
C PRO A 940 0.70 -33.82 -4.47
N GLN A 941 -0.05 -34.47 -5.36
CA GLN A 941 0.41 -34.83 -6.71
C GLN A 941 0.63 -33.60 -7.60
N LYS A 942 -0.19 -32.56 -7.44
CA LYS A 942 -0.12 -31.33 -8.24
C LYS A 942 0.94 -30.38 -7.72
N LEU A 943 1.07 -30.24 -6.39
CA LEU A 943 2.11 -29.42 -5.76
C LEU A 943 3.53 -29.97 -6.05
N ARG A 944 3.69 -31.29 -6.23
CA ARG A 944 4.97 -31.92 -6.63
C ARG A 944 5.41 -31.62 -8.08
N GLN A 945 4.62 -30.92 -8.89
CA GLN A 945 4.96 -30.63 -10.30
C GLN A 945 5.91 -29.42 -10.48
N THR A 946 5.98 -28.51 -9.51
CA THR A 946 6.84 -27.33 -9.53
C THR A 946 8.13 -27.55 -8.72
N SER A 947 9.18 -26.79 -8.99
CA SER A 947 10.39 -26.76 -8.14
C SER A 947 10.03 -26.35 -6.71
N ASP A 948 9.31 -25.25 -6.62
CA ASP A 948 8.97 -24.51 -5.41
C ASP A 948 7.95 -25.28 -4.57
N GLY A 949 6.93 -25.86 -5.22
CA GLY A 949 5.94 -26.73 -4.59
C GLY A 949 6.54 -28.03 -4.02
N ARG A 950 7.63 -28.58 -4.61
CA ARG A 950 8.33 -29.73 -3.99
C ARG A 950 8.99 -29.36 -2.66
N PHE A 951 9.59 -28.17 -2.54
CA PHE A 951 10.08 -27.66 -1.25
C PHE A 951 8.93 -27.48 -0.25
N LEU A 952 7.84 -26.82 -0.66
CA LEU A 952 6.66 -26.63 0.21
C LEU A 952 6.03 -27.96 0.65
N MET A 953 6.03 -28.98 -0.22
CA MET A 953 5.50 -30.31 0.10
C MET A 953 6.36 -31.03 1.13
N ARG A 954 7.70 -30.98 1.02
CA ARG A 954 8.61 -31.58 2.01
C ARG A 954 8.54 -30.85 3.36
N ASN A 955 8.47 -29.52 3.34
CA ASN A 955 8.29 -28.68 4.52
C ASN A 955 6.98 -29.02 5.27
N PHE A 956 5.88 -29.15 4.52
CA PHE A 956 4.60 -29.62 5.06
C PHE A 956 4.69 -31.04 5.63
N ALA A 957 5.29 -31.99 4.89
CA ALA A 957 5.39 -33.39 5.31
C ALA A 957 6.21 -33.55 6.61
N TYR A 958 7.34 -32.85 6.75
CA TYR A 958 8.15 -32.87 7.97
C TYR A 958 7.35 -32.40 9.20
N HIS A 959 6.71 -31.23 9.12
CA HIS A 959 5.89 -30.72 10.22
C HIS A 959 4.67 -31.62 10.51
N ASP A 960 3.99 -32.15 9.48
CA ASP A 960 2.81 -33.00 9.64
C ASP A 960 3.12 -34.37 10.27
N ILE A 961 4.21 -35.02 9.86
CA ILE A 961 4.62 -36.32 10.40
C ILE A 961 5.12 -36.17 11.84
N MET A 962 5.91 -35.14 12.15
CA MET A 962 6.34 -34.88 13.52
C MET A 962 5.18 -34.44 14.43
N ALA A 963 4.15 -33.78 13.88
CA ALA A 963 2.91 -33.48 14.61
C ALA A 963 2.08 -34.74 14.89
N ALA A 964 1.92 -35.62 13.90
CA ALA A 964 1.24 -36.90 14.06
C ALA A 964 1.94 -37.75 15.12
N PHE A 965 3.28 -37.83 15.07
CA PHE A 965 4.10 -38.50 16.08
C PHE A 965 3.91 -37.89 17.47
N SER A 966 4.12 -36.58 17.62
CA SER A 966 4.14 -35.92 18.94
C SER A 966 2.76 -35.84 19.62
N THR A 967 1.67 -35.90 18.85
CA THR A 967 0.29 -35.92 19.35
C THR A 967 -0.33 -37.31 19.40
N GLY A 968 0.36 -38.34 18.88
CA GLY A 968 -0.17 -39.70 18.77
C GLY A 968 -1.37 -39.81 17.82
N GLY A 969 -1.37 -39.01 16.76
CA GLY A 969 -2.38 -38.94 15.70
C GLY A 969 -1.91 -39.53 14.37
N ARG A 970 -2.67 -39.25 13.29
CA ARG A 970 -2.33 -39.63 11.92
C ARG A 970 -1.80 -38.43 11.12
N PRO A 971 -0.83 -38.62 10.21
CA PRO A 971 -0.53 -37.64 9.17
C PRO A 971 -1.77 -37.32 8.31
N ILE A 972 -1.78 -36.15 7.65
CA ILE A 972 -2.91 -35.71 6.82
C ILE A 972 -2.98 -36.46 5.47
N PHE A 973 -1.87 -36.95 4.92
CA PHE A 973 -1.84 -37.67 3.63
C PHE A 973 -1.04 -38.98 3.66
N ARG A 974 -1.72 -40.14 3.54
CA ARG A 974 -1.09 -41.47 3.53
C ARG A 974 -0.37 -41.74 2.21
N GLY A 975 0.92 -42.10 2.27
CA GLY A 975 1.76 -42.47 1.11
C GLY A 975 1.98 -41.39 0.04
N LEU A 976 1.40 -40.19 0.19
CA LEU A 976 1.31 -39.18 -0.87
C LEU A 976 2.35 -38.04 -0.78
N TYR A 977 3.24 -38.07 0.21
CA TYR A 977 4.34 -37.10 0.34
C TYR A 977 5.54 -37.42 -0.54
N TRP A 978 5.77 -38.70 -0.80
CA TRP A 978 7.02 -39.22 -1.34
C TRP A 978 7.16 -38.99 -2.85
N LEU A 979 8.39 -38.99 -3.34
CA LEU A 979 8.74 -38.90 -4.77
C LEU A 979 9.41 -40.22 -5.14
N ASP A 980 9.22 -40.72 -6.36
CA ASP A 980 10.00 -41.88 -6.82
C ASP A 980 11.49 -41.48 -6.90
N ASP A 981 12.34 -42.10 -6.07
CA ASP A 981 13.69 -41.62 -5.71
C ASP A 981 14.64 -41.38 -6.90
N SER A 982 14.34 -42.01 -8.05
CA SER A 982 15.04 -41.92 -9.34
C SER A 982 15.43 -40.53 -9.87
N CYS A 983 14.93 -39.43 -9.27
CA CYS A 983 15.05 -38.06 -9.79
C CYS A 983 15.98 -37.14 -8.97
N PHE A 984 16.54 -37.56 -7.83
CA PHE A 984 17.26 -36.66 -6.91
C PHE A 984 18.66 -37.14 -6.50
N THR A 985 19.67 -36.33 -6.80
CA THR A 985 21.08 -36.52 -6.42
C THR A 985 21.57 -35.42 -5.46
N SER A 986 20.69 -34.92 -4.60
CA SER A 986 20.96 -33.77 -3.74
C SER A 986 20.21 -33.86 -2.41
N PRO A 987 20.84 -33.46 -1.28
CA PRO A 987 20.25 -33.57 0.05
C PRO A 987 19.10 -32.57 0.23
N ASP A 988 18.17 -32.91 1.11
CA ASP A 988 17.06 -32.04 1.47
C ASP A 988 17.44 -30.94 2.47
N CYS A 989 16.77 -29.79 2.41
CA CYS A 989 17.04 -28.65 3.30
C CYS A 989 16.66 -28.88 4.78
N LEU A 990 15.71 -29.76 5.07
CA LEU A 990 15.25 -30.08 6.44
C LEU A 990 15.87 -31.37 6.97
N MET A 991 15.87 -32.44 6.16
CA MET A 991 16.33 -33.78 6.58
C MET A 991 17.61 -34.27 5.91
N GLY A 992 18.19 -33.51 4.97
CA GLY A 992 19.39 -33.93 4.27
C GLY A 992 19.22 -35.26 3.52
N ILE A 993 20.02 -36.25 3.91
CA ILE A 993 19.97 -37.62 3.36
C ILE A 993 18.96 -38.54 4.07
N ALA A 994 18.32 -38.08 5.15
CA ALA A 994 17.39 -38.84 5.97
C ALA A 994 15.93 -38.80 5.46
N HIS A 995 15.64 -38.15 4.33
CA HIS A 995 14.26 -37.87 3.91
C HIS A 995 13.42 -39.14 3.62
N GLY A 996 14.04 -40.24 3.19
CA GLY A 996 13.38 -41.54 3.05
C GLY A 996 12.95 -42.17 4.39
N ILE A 997 13.62 -41.82 5.51
CA ILE A 997 13.27 -42.31 6.86
C ILE A 997 11.91 -41.75 7.30
N LEU A 998 11.59 -40.50 6.96
CA LEU A 998 10.26 -39.91 7.23
C LEU A 998 9.12 -40.73 6.60
N GLY A 999 9.37 -41.44 5.50
CA GLY A 999 8.41 -42.36 4.88
C GLY A 999 7.91 -43.42 5.85
N HIS A 1000 8.85 -44.19 6.38
CA HIS A 1000 8.55 -45.25 7.34
C HIS A 1000 8.01 -44.69 8.67
N ILE A 1001 8.45 -43.50 9.11
CA ILE A 1001 7.87 -42.82 10.29
C ILE A 1001 6.39 -42.50 10.08
N SER A 1002 6.01 -41.98 8.90
CA SER A 1002 4.61 -41.72 8.56
C SER A 1002 3.75 -42.99 8.66
N ASP A 1003 4.25 -44.11 8.12
CA ASP A 1003 3.50 -45.37 8.13
C ASP A 1003 3.43 -46.02 9.52
N ILE A 1004 4.47 -45.85 10.35
CA ILE A 1004 4.43 -46.19 11.79
C ILE A 1004 3.36 -45.37 12.53
N CYS A 1005 3.26 -44.05 12.28
CA CYS A 1005 2.20 -43.22 12.87
C CYS A 1005 0.80 -43.68 12.44
N TYR A 1006 0.60 -44.05 11.16
CA TYR A 1006 -0.67 -44.63 10.71
C TYR A 1006 -0.99 -45.95 11.42
N PHE A 1007 -0.04 -46.89 11.49
CA PHE A 1007 -0.20 -48.17 12.17
C PHE A 1007 -0.57 -47.98 13.65
N MET A 1008 0.20 -47.17 14.39
CA MET A 1008 -0.03 -46.94 15.82
C MET A 1008 -1.37 -46.24 16.13
N ALA A 1009 -1.89 -45.43 15.20
CA ALA A 1009 -3.23 -44.85 15.30
C ALA A 1009 -4.34 -45.84 14.87
N ASP A 1010 -4.12 -46.63 13.81
CA ASP A 1010 -5.07 -47.61 13.28
C ASP A 1010 -5.30 -48.79 14.25
N ILE A 1011 -4.33 -49.12 15.12
CA ILE A 1011 -4.50 -50.09 16.22
C ILE A 1011 -5.19 -49.44 17.43
N ARG A 1012 -4.80 -48.22 17.78
CA ARG A 1012 -5.33 -47.45 18.93
C ARG A 1012 -6.83 -47.17 18.84
N ASP A 1013 -7.35 -46.90 17.65
CA ASP A 1013 -8.78 -46.66 17.43
C ASP A 1013 -9.65 -47.94 17.53
N ARG A 1014 -9.06 -49.14 17.46
CA ARG A 1014 -9.83 -50.41 17.44
C ARG A 1014 -10.30 -50.87 18.83
N GLY A 1015 -9.61 -50.46 19.89
CA GLY A 1015 -10.05 -50.57 21.30
C GLY A 1015 -10.18 -51.98 21.92
N CYS A 1016 -10.43 -53.03 21.14
CA CYS A 1016 -10.55 -54.41 21.60
C CYS A 1016 -9.27 -55.21 21.35
N VAL A 1017 -8.90 -56.08 22.29
CA VAL A 1017 -7.66 -56.87 22.25
C VAL A 1017 -7.96 -58.34 22.54
N ASP A 1018 -8.00 -59.13 21.47
CA ASP A 1018 -8.00 -60.60 21.52
C ASP A 1018 -6.58 -61.14 21.21
N ALA A 1019 -6.28 -62.38 21.59
CA ALA A 1019 -4.93 -62.96 21.42
C ALA A 1019 -4.45 -62.98 19.96
N ASP A 1020 -5.34 -63.35 19.02
CA ASP A 1020 -5.05 -63.36 17.58
C ASP A 1020 -4.81 -61.94 17.03
N PHE A 1021 -5.45 -60.92 17.63
CA PHE A 1021 -5.24 -59.52 17.26
C PHE A 1021 -3.85 -59.03 17.71
N SER A 1022 -3.43 -59.33 18.94
CA SER A 1022 -2.07 -58.99 19.41
C SER A 1022 -0.97 -59.64 18.56
N ALA A 1023 -1.15 -60.90 18.15
CA ALA A 1023 -0.21 -61.58 17.26
C ALA A 1023 -0.13 -60.91 15.87
N GLY A 1024 -1.26 -60.48 15.31
CA GLY A 1024 -1.31 -59.71 14.07
C GLY A 1024 -0.60 -58.35 14.17
N VAL A 1025 -0.84 -57.61 15.26
CA VAL A 1025 -0.21 -56.31 15.56
C VAL A 1025 1.31 -56.46 15.62
N ILE A 1026 1.83 -57.48 16.32
CA ILE A 1026 3.28 -57.73 16.42
C ILE A 1026 3.89 -58.01 15.03
N ASN A 1027 3.27 -58.87 14.21
CA ASN A 1027 3.79 -59.21 12.89
C ASN A 1027 3.79 -58.01 11.91
N GLU A 1028 2.74 -57.19 11.92
CA GLU A 1028 2.69 -55.95 11.12
C GLU A 1028 3.74 -54.93 11.60
N GLY A 1029 3.90 -54.79 12.92
CA GLY A 1029 4.91 -53.94 13.55
C GLY A 1029 6.35 -54.33 13.21
N GLU A 1030 6.73 -55.60 13.34
CA GLU A 1030 8.07 -56.07 12.96
C GLU A 1030 8.35 -55.91 11.46
N THR A 1031 7.31 -56.03 10.62
CA THR A 1031 7.44 -55.77 9.17
C THR A 1031 7.82 -54.30 8.91
N LEU A 1032 7.19 -53.36 9.61
CA LEU A 1032 7.55 -51.92 9.55
C LEU A 1032 8.95 -51.65 10.12
N ALA A 1033 9.33 -52.32 11.22
CA ALA A 1033 10.66 -52.19 11.82
C ALA A 1033 11.75 -52.71 10.87
N GLN A 1034 11.52 -53.83 10.19
CA GLN A 1034 12.43 -54.37 9.18
C GLN A 1034 12.54 -53.44 7.95
N ALA A 1035 11.43 -52.88 7.48
CA ALA A 1035 11.43 -51.90 6.38
C ALA A 1035 12.30 -50.68 6.73
N LEU A 1036 12.06 -50.06 7.90
CA LEU A 1036 12.81 -48.92 8.43
C LEU A 1036 14.31 -49.22 8.64
N ARG A 1037 14.66 -50.43 9.10
CA ARG A 1037 16.06 -50.90 9.21
C ARG A 1037 16.73 -51.09 7.84
N SER A 1038 15.98 -51.55 6.82
CA SER A 1038 16.51 -51.83 5.47
C SER A 1038 16.59 -50.61 4.55
N GLN A 1039 15.97 -49.49 4.92
CA GLN A 1039 15.96 -48.26 4.12
C GLN A 1039 17.37 -47.68 3.95
N ALA A 1040 17.90 -47.69 2.73
CA ALA A 1040 19.16 -47.03 2.40
C ALA A 1040 19.09 -45.50 2.59
N LEU A 1041 20.23 -44.88 2.94
CA LEU A 1041 20.41 -43.43 2.90
C LEU A 1041 20.72 -42.95 1.48
N THR A 1042 20.46 -41.67 1.19
CA THR A 1042 20.75 -41.10 -0.13
C THR A 1042 22.23 -40.74 -0.30
N ASP A 1043 22.92 -41.39 -1.24
CA ASP A 1043 24.28 -41.03 -1.63
C ASP A 1043 24.36 -39.57 -2.12
N CYS A 1044 25.33 -38.81 -1.60
CA CYS A 1044 25.50 -37.40 -1.95
C CYS A 1044 26.98 -37.03 -2.12
N THR A 1045 27.42 -36.96 -3.38
CA THR A 1045 28.80 -36.64 -3.77
C THR A 1045 29.16 -35.14 -3.72
N THR A 1046 28.25 -34.26 -3.28
CA THR A 1046 28.42 -32.79 -3.32
C THR A 1046 28.61 -32.11 -1.96
N LEU A 1047 29.00 -32.85 -0.93
CA LEU A 1047 29.24 -32.35 0.44
C LEU A 1047 30.70 -32.61 0.85
N SER A 1048 31.21 -31.91 1.86
CA SER A 1048 32.46 -32.33 2.51
C SER A 1048 32.25 -33.62 3.31
N SER A 1049 33.33 -34.38 3.54
CA SER A 1049 33.25 -35.65 4.28
C SER A 1049 32.70 -35.46 5.70
N THR A 1050 33.13 -34.41 6.41
CA THR A 1050 32.71 -34.10 7.77
C THR A 1050 31.24 -33.66 7.87
N GLU A 1051 30.73 -32.93 6.88
CA GLU A 1051 29.28 -32.63 6.77
C GLU A 1051 28.48 -33.91 6.48
N HIS A 1052 28.97 -34.76 5.58
CA HIS A 1052 28.32 -36.02 5.23
C HIS A 1052 28.25 -36.99 6.42
N GLU A 1053 29.35 -37.20 7.12
CA GLU A 1053 29.43 -38.00 8.36
C GLU A 1053 28.46 -37.48 9.44
N SER A 1054 28.38 -36.15 9.62
CA SER A 1054 27.44 -35.52 10.56
C SER A 1054 25.98 -35.75 10.16
N LEU A 1055 25.67 -35.71 8.85
CA LEU A 1055 24.33 -35.95 8.32
C LEU A 1055 23.94 -37.45 8.34
N VAL A 1056 24.91 -38.37 8.22
CA VAL A 1056 24.69 -39.81 8.45
C VAL A 1056 24.33 -40.05 9.91
N CYS A 1057 25.11 -39.52 10.86
CA CYS A 1057 24.79 -39.65 12.29
C CYS A 1057 23.41 -39.06 12.62
N HIS A 1058 23.09 -37.88 12.06
CA HIS A 1058 21.75 -37.29 12.18
C HIS A 1058 20.65 -38.22 11.63
N ALA A 1059 20.83 -38.81 10.44
CA ALA A 1059 19.88 -39.75 9.86
C ALA A 1059 19.66 -41.01 10.73
N GLU A 1060 20.73 -41.59 11.26
CA GLU A 1060 20.66 -42.76 12.15
C GLU A 1060 19.92 -42.44 13.46
N THR A 1061 20.17 -41.27 14.07
CA THR A 1061 19.41 -40.88 15.29
C THR A 1061 17.90 -40.82 15.04
N TYR A 1062 17.44 -40.42 13.84
CA TYR A 1062 16.03 -40.48 13.46
C TYR A 1062 15.53 -41.92 13.28
N ARG A 1063 16.29 -42.79 12.59
CA ARG A 1063 15.93 -44.22 12.38
C ARG A 1063 15.71 -44.92 13.71
N PHE A 1064 16.69 -44.85 14.62
CA PHE A 1064 16.60 -45.53 15.92
C PHE A 1064 15.58 -44.88 16.86
N SER A 1065 15.34 -43.57 16.79
CA SER A 1065 14.28 -42.91 17.59
C SER A 1065 12.87 -43.36 17.18
N ALA A 1066 12.65 -43.64 15.89
CA ALA A 1066 11.39 -44.20 15.40
C ALA A 1066 11.21 -45.67 15.78
N LEU A 1067 12.27 -46.49 15.66
CA LEU A 1067 12.28 -47.87 16.17
C LEU A 1067 11.99 -47.92 17.69
N LEU A 1068 12.60 -47.04 18.47
CA LEU A 1068 12.39 -46.92 19.91
C LEU A 1068 10.91 -46.61 20.27
N HIS A 1069 10.20 -45.83 19.45
CA HIS A 1069 8.77 -45.59 19.66
C HIS A 1069 7.93 -46.82 19.33
N LEU A 1070 8.20 -47.46 18.19
CA LEU A 1070 7.50 -48.65 17.72
C LEU A 1070 7.66 -49.81 18.71
N TYR A 1071 8.88 -50.09 19.18
CA TYR A 1071 9.11 -51.17 20.16
C TYR A 1071 8.46 -50.92 21.52
N ARG A 1072 8.38 -49.65 21.98
CA ARG A 1072 7.62 -49.26 23.20
C ARG A 1072 6.09 -49.26 23.01
N PHE A 1073 5.62 -49.42 21.78
CA PHE A 1073 4.22 -49.69 21.47
C PHE A 1073 3.96 -51.20 21.38
N LEU A 1074 4.80 -51.96 20.67
CA LEU A 1074 4.67 -53.42 20.52
C LEU A 1074 4.86 -54.19 21.83
N SER A 1075 5.72 -53.71 22.74
CA SER A 1075 5.87 -54.33 24.08
C SER A 1075 4.56 -54.39 24.86
N ARG A 1076 3.62 -53.48 24.61
CA ARG A 1076 2.27 -53.45 25.25
C ARG A 1076 1.35 -54.59 24.79
N PHE A 1077 1.73 -55.33 23.75
CA PHE A 1077 0.98 -56.46 23.18
C PHE A 1077 1.73 -57.80 23.26
N SER A 1078 3.01 -57.78 23.65
CA SER A 1078 3.85 -58.97 23.80
C SER A 1078 3.58 -59.68 25.13
N ALA A 1079 3.72 -61.02 25.14
CA ALA A 1079 3.83 -61.81 26.36
C ALA A 1079 5.29 -62.04 26.79
N ASP A 1080 6.25 -61.67 25.94
CA ASP A 1080 7.68 -61.61 26.24
C ASP A 1080 8.09 -60.13 26.29
N GLU A 1081 8.13 -59.58 27.50
CA GLU A 1081 8.62 -58.22 27.77
C GLU A 1081 10.14 -58.14 27.55
N THR A 1082 10.88 -59.20 27.90
CA THR A 1082 12.34 -59.23 27.95
C THR A 1082 13.02 -59.08 26.59
N SER A 1083 12.41 -59.62 25.53
CA SER A 1083 12.89 -59.47 24.16
C SER A 1083 12.78 -58.02 23.67
N TYR A 1084 11.70 -57.31 24.02
CA TYR A 1084 11.51 -55.91 23.62
C TYR A 1084 12.34 -54.94 24.47
N ASP A 1085 12.51 -55.17 25.77
CA ASP A 1085 13.36 -54.35 26.63
C ASP A 1085 14.84 -54.34 26.17
N MET A 1086 15.32 -55.47 25.64
CA MET A 1086 16.65 -55.55 25.01
C MET A 1086 16.74 -54.68 23.75
N GLN A 1087 15.74 -54.75 22.85
CA GLN A 1087 15.69 -53.93 21.62
C GLN A 1087 15.52 -52.44 21.90
N ILE A 1088 14.76 -52.08 22.94
CA ILE A 1088 14.59 -50.72 23.44
C ILE A 1088 15.94 -50.15 23.94
N SER A 1089 16.68 -50.96 24.68
CA SER A 1089 18.00 -50.63 25.21
C SER A 1089 19.05 -50.49 24.10
N GLU A 1090 19.04 -51.39 23.10
CA GLU A 1090 19.87 -51.29 21.89
C GLU A 1090 19.61 -49.99 21.12
N CYS A 1091 18.33 -49.64 20.91
CA CYS A 1091 17.98 -48.38 20.23
C CYS A 1091 18.44 -47.15 21.03
N ILE A 1092 18.30 -47.13 22.36
CA ILE A 1092 18.79 -46.04 23.22
C ILE A 1092 20.31 -45.86 23.08
N GLN A 1093 21.07 -46.97 23.13
CA GLN A 1093 22.52 -46.94 22.98
C GLN A 1093 22.94 -46.40 21.60
N ASN A 1094 22.35 -46.93 20.52
CA ASN A 1094 22.67 -46.49 19.15
C ASN A 1094 22.34 -45.00 18.92
N ILE A 1095 21.22 -44.48 19.45
CA ILE A 1095 20.92 -43.04 19.34
C ILE A 1095 21.98 -42.23 20.09
N MET A 1096 22.38 -42.64 21.30
CA MET A 1096 23.40 -41.93 22.07
C MET A 1096 24.77 -41.92 21.38
N ASP A 1097 25.23 -43.06 20.85
CA ASP A 1097 26.51 -43.16 20.14
C ASP A 1097 26.56 -42.26 18.89
N HIS A 1098 25.46 -42.12 18.15
CA HIS A 1098 25.37 -41.16 17.05
C HIS A 1098 25.21 -39.70 17.53
N LEU A 1099 24.48 -39.44 18.63
CA LEU A 1099 24.37 -38.10 19.24
C LEU A 1099 25.71 -37.58 19.75
N TYR A 1100 26.64 -38.45 20.19
CA TYR A 1100 27.99 -38.06 20.55
C TYR A 1100 28.87 -37.66 19.35
N GLN A 1101 28.57 -38.17 18.15
CA GLN A 1101 29.35 -37.92 16.92
C GLN A 1101 28.95 -36.61 16.21
N VAL A 1102 27.69 -36.16 16.32
CA VAL A 1102 27.28 -34.86 15.76
C VAL A 1102 27.94 -33.72 16.55
N PRO A 1103 28.58 -32.72 15.92
CA PRO A 1103 29.14 -31.55 16.62
C PRO A 1103 28.12 -30.72 17.41
N TYR A 1104 28.61 -29.79 18.24
CA TYR A 1104 27.80 -28.69 18.79
C TYR A 1104 27.80 -27.51 17.81
N ASP A 1105 26.76 -26.66 17.86
CA ASP A 1105 26.65 -25.41 17.08
C ASP A 1105 26.65 -25.59 15.54
N LEU A 1106 26.51 -26.82 15.04
CA LEU A 1106 26.37 -27.15 13.62
C LEU A 1106 24.87 -27.13 13.21
N SER A 1107 24.58 -26.76 11.96
CA SER A 1107 23.21 -26.59 11.45
C SER A 1107 22.30 -27.82 11.62
N CYS A 1108 22.86 -29.04 11.61
CA CYS A 1108 22.11 -30.28 11.86
C CYS A 1108 21.82 -30.56 13.35
N GLU A 1109 22.39 -29.81 14.31
CA GLU A 1109 22.05 -29.91 15.73
C GLU A 1109 20.59 -29.45 15.96
N VAL A 1110 20.08 -28.49 15.18
CA VAL A 1110 18.70 -27.97 15.29
C VAL A 1110 17.66 -29.09 15.18
N GLY A 1111 17.84 -30.01 14.22
CA GLY A 1111 16.92 -31.13 14.02
C GLY A 1111 17.07 -32.28 15.02
N LEU A 1112 18.01 -32.24 15.97
CA LEU A 1112 18.17 -33.29 16.99
C LEU A 1112 17.13 -33.21 18.12
N VAL A 1113 16.22 -32.24 18.10
CA VAL A 1113 15.15 -32.07 19.09
C VAL A 1113 14.28 -33.32 19.24
N PHE A 1114 13.91 -33.99 18.14
CA PHE A 1114 13.15 -35.24 18.17
C PHE A 1114 13.94 -36.40 18.81
N PRO A 1115 15.17 -36.77 18.36
CA PRO A 1115 15.95 -37.83 19.01
C PRO A 1115 16.30 -37.56 20.47
N LEU A 1116 16.65 -36.31 20.84
CA LEU A 1116 16.94 -35.92 22.21
C LEU A 1116 15.73 -36.10 23.13
N PHE A 1117 14.52 -35.84 22.62
CA PHE A 1117 13.29 -36.15 23.35
C PHE A 1117 13.11 -37.67 23.52
N MET A 1118 13.23 -38.45 22.45
CA MET A 1118 12.98 -39.90 22.49
C MET A 1118 13.91 -40.65 23.44
N VAL A 1119 15.21 -40.33 23.46
CA VAL A 1119 16.14 -40.89 24.46
C VAL A 1119 15.83 -40.36 25.86
N GLY A 1120 15.43 -39.08 25.97
CA GLY A 1120 15.05 -38.47 27.25
C GLY A 1120 13.91 -39.22 27.94
N VAL A 1121 12.92 -39.71 27.18
CA VAL A 1121 11.84 -40.57 27.72
C VAL A 1121 12.27 -42.03 27.90
N GLY A 1122 13.39 -42.46 27.31
CA GLY A 1122 14.02 -43.77 27.51
C GLY A 1122 14.75 -43.86 28.86
N CYS A 1123 15.60 -42.87 29.15
CA CYS A 1123 16.52 -42.86 30.29
C CYS A 1123 15.85 -42.38 31.59
N ALA A 1124 14.92 -43.19 32.11
CA ALA A 1124 14.21 -42.89 33.36
C ALA A 1124 15.14 -42.82 34.58
N ASP A 1125 16.19 -43.64 34.66
CA ASP A 1125 17.03 -43.78 35.88
C ASP A 1125 18.52 -43.39 35.70
N ASP A 1126 18.94 -42.94 34.50
CA ASP A 1126 20.33 -42.57 34.19
C ASP A 1126 20.55 -41.05 34.24
N ASP A 1127 21.14 -40.56 35.34
CA ASP A 1127 21.36 -39.12 35.57
C ASP A 1127 22.48 -38.50 34.73
N ASP A 1128 23.44 -39.30 34.23
CA ASP A 1128 24.49 -38.83 33.32
C ASP A 1128 23.87 -38.55 31.93
N THR A 1129 23.04 -39.46 31.41
CA THR A 1129 22.32 -39.24 30.14
C THR A 1129 21.26 -38.14 30.26
N ARG A 1130 20.49 -38.09 31.36
CA ARG A 1130 19.59 -36.95 31.67
C ARG A 1130 20.35 -35.62 31.63
N THR A 1131 21.55 -35.57 32.20
CA THR A 1131 22.41 -34.37 32.23
C THR A 1131 22.98 -34.02 30.85
N TYR A 1132 23.38 -35.00 30.04
CA TYR A 1132 23.80 -34.80 28.65
C TYR A 1132 22.67 -34.19 27.81
N ILE A 1133 21.47 -34.79 27.84
CA ILE A 1133 20.30 -34.35 27.07
C ILE A 1133 19.88 -32.95 27.48
N ARG A 1134 19.82 -32.67 28.79
CA ARG A 1134 19.53 -31.33 29.33
C ARG A 1134 20.54 -30.30 28.80
N ARG A 1135 21.84 -30.62 28.78
CA ARG A 1135 22.90 -29.74 28.24
C ARG A 1135 22.80 -29.52 26.73
N ARG A 1136 22.43 -30.54 25.95
CA ARG A 1136 22.20 -30.41 24.49
C ARG A 1136 21.00 -29.53 24.17
N LEU A 1137 19.85 -29.77 24.80
CA LEU A 1137 18.65 -28.94 24.62
C LEU A 1137 18.89 -27.48 25.07
N ASP A 1138 19.64 -27.28 26.17
CA ASP A 1138 20.10 -25.96 26.58
C ASP A 1138 21.05 -25.31 25.54
N ASN A 1139 21.86 -26.08 24.80
CA ASN A 1139 22.71 -25.53 23.75
C ASN A 1139 21.87 -25.04 22.56
N ILE A 1140 20.96 -25.89 22.08
CA ILE A 1140 20.04 -25.56 20.99
C ILE A 1140 19.21 -24.32 21.36
N GLU A 1141 18.65 -24.22 22.58
CA GLU A 1141 18.00 -22.98 23.05
C GLU A 1141 18.95 -21.78 22.98
N ARG A 1142 20.19 -21.94 23.45
CA ARG A 1142 21.13 -20.81 23.56
C ARG A 1142 21.40 -20.14 22.22
N TRP A 1143 21.64 -20.91 21.16
CA TRP A 1143 21.99 -20.37 19.85
C TRP A 1143 20.80 -20.16 18.90
N THR A 1144 19.77 -21.01 18.93
CA THR A 1144 18.56 -20.84 18.08
C THR A 1144 17.51 -19.91 18.67
N LYS A 1145 17.44 -19.73 20.00
CA LYS A 1145 16.35 -19.06 20.72
C LYS A 1145 14.93 -19.65 20.53
N PHE A 1146 14.80 -20.84 19.96
CA PHE A 1146 13.50 -21.47 19.72
C PHE A 1146 12.81 -21.90 21.02
N GLN A 1147 11.59 -21.40 21.26
CA GLN A 1147 10.93 -21.55 22.57
C GLN A 1147 10.26 -22.92 22.80
N HIS A 1148 9.97 -23.71 21.75
CA HIS A 1148 9.49 -25.09 21.92
C HIS A 1148 10.53 -25.98 22.62
N VAL A 1149 11.83 -25.74 22.42
CA VAL A 1149 12.92 -26.48 23.07
C VAL A 1149 12.82 -26.35 24.60
N VAL A 1150 12.40 -25.18 25.09
CA VAL A 1150 12.10 -24.95 26.52
C VAL A 1150 10.93 -25.81 26.98
N ARG A 1151 9.84 -25.91 26.20
CA ARG A 1151 8.67 -26.75 26.52
C ARG A 1151 9.00 -28.24 26.53
N ILE A 1152 9.86 -28.69 25.62
CA ILE A 1152 10.34 -30.08 25.57
C ILE A 1152 11.20 -30.38 26.80
N ARG A 1153 12.09 -29.46 27.19
CA ARG A 1153 12.90 -29.58 28.42
C ARG A 1153 12.05 -29.54 29.70
N GLU A 1154 10.96 -28.77 29.72
CA GLU A 1154 9.96 -28.76 30.80
C GLU A 1154 9.20 -30.11 30.88
N LEU A 1155 8.76 -30.66 29.75
CA LEU A 1155 8.06 -31.96 29.71
C LEU A 1155 8.97 -33.12 30.13
N LEU A 1156 10.22 -33.16 29.66
CA LEU A 1156 11.19 -34.17 30.08
C LEU A 1156 11.47 -34.10 31.59
N ALA A 1157 11.57 -32.91 32.18
CA ALA A 1157 11.70 -32.76 33.62
C ALA A 1157 10.51 -33.37 34.38
N LEU A 1158 9.26 -33.12 33.93
CA LEU A 1158 8.07 -33.70 34.54
C LEU A 1158 8.02 -35.24 34.42
N LEU A 1159 8.53 -35.83 33.33
CA LEU A 1159 8.66 -37.29 33.18
C LEU A 1159 9.73 -37.85 34.13
N TRP A 1160 10.89 -37.19 34.21
CA TRP A 1160 12.00 -37.56 35.09
C TRP A 1160 11.68 -37.42 36.58
N ASP A 1161 10.84 -36.45 36.96
CA ASP A 1161 10.38 -36.21 38.34
C ASP A 1161 9.23 -37.16 38.74
N SER A 1162 8.45 -37.66 37.78
CA SER A 1162 7.32 -38.59 38.02
C SER A 1162 7.68 -40.07 37.85
N GLY A 1163 8.84 -40.39 37.26
CA GLY A 1163 9.24 -41.75 36.92
C GLY A 1163 8.41 -42.40 35.81
N GLN A 1164 7.63 -41.61 35.05
CA GLN A 1164 6.71 -42.11 34.04
C GLN A 1164 7.33 -42.15 32.64
N THR A 1165 7.08 -43.26 31.94
CA THR A 1165 7.54 -43.50 30.57
C THR A 1165 6.44 -43.32 29.51
N ASP A 1166 5.20 -42.96 29.90
CA ASP A 1166 4.08 -42.69 28.99
C ASP A 1166 3.84 -41.18 28.80
N TRP A 1167 4.66 -40.56 27.95
CA TRP A 1167 4.59 -39.13 27.65
C TRP A 1167 3.29 -38.71 26.97
N GLU A 1168 2.64 -39.63 26.25
CA GLU A 1168 1.33 -39.41 25.64
C GLU A 1168 0.23 -39.19 26.67
N GLY A 1169 0.16 -40.04 27.71
CA GLY A 1169 -0.76 -39.86 28.83
C GLY A 1169 -0.50 -38.56 29.60
N LEU A 1170 0.77 -38.17 29.76
CA LEU A 1170 1.13 -36.90 30.39
C LEU A 1170 0.71 -35.69 29.54
N LEU A 1171 0.94 -35.71 28.22
CA LEU A 1171 0.47 -34.66 27.31
C LEU A 1171 -1.06 -34.50 27.33
N ARG A 1172 -1.81 -35.62 27.32
CA ARG A 1172 -3.28 -35.61 27.39
C ARG A 1172 -3.81 -35.11 28.74
N THR A 1173 -3.19 -35.49 29.85
CA THR A 1173 -3.62 -35.06 31.19
C THR A 1173 -3.29 -33.59 31.49
N LEU A 1174 -2.24 -33.05 30.88
CA LEU A 1174 -1.88 -31.63 30.97
C LEU A 1174 -2.55 -30.75 29.90
N ASP A 1175 -3.30 -31.32 28.95
CA ASP A 1175 -3.89 -30.64 27.79
C ASP A 1175 -2.82 -29.81 27.02
N LEU A 1176 -1.70 -30.48 26.71
CA LEU A 1176 -0.55 -29.94 26.00
C LEU A 1176 -0.38 -30.61 24.63
N GLN A 1177 0.08 -29.82 23.66
CA GLN A 1177 0.50 -30.25 22.34
C GLN A 1177 1.87 -29.59 22.07
N ILE A 1178 2.83 -30.32 21.51
CA ILE A 1178 4.21 -29.84 21.32
C ILE A 1178 4.69 -30.30 19.95
N SER A 1179 5.34 -29.42 19.18
CA SER A 1179 6.04 -29.84 17.96
C SER A 1179 7.39 -30.47 18.33
N LEU A 1180 7.70 -31.62 17.74
CA LEU A 1180 9.06 -32.18 17.73
C LEU A 1180 9.80 -31.88 16.41
N ALA A 1181 9.14 -31.18 15.48
CA ALA A 1181 9.70 -30.55 14.28
C ALA A 1181 10.05 -29.08 14.50
#